data_AF-A0ABD1DK33-F1
#
_entry.id   AF-A0ABD1DK33-F1
#
_cell.length_a   1.000
_cell.length_b   1.000
_cell.length_c   1.000
_cell.angle_alpha   90.00
_cell.angle_beta   90.00
_cell.angle_gamma   90.00
#
_symmetry.space_group_name_H-M   'P 1'
#
loop_
_entity.id
_entity.type
_entity.pdbx_description
1 polymer ?
#
loop_
_entity_poly.entity_id
_entity_poly.type
_entity_poly.pdbx_seq_one_letter_code
_entity_poly.pdbx_strand_id
1 'polypeptide(L)'
;MHLLAADKVFCLLVVTAVQQLLVHSQCTVNLQEELGPLEPLFIKDNQLWVPEGPELSWEAGESTLVACSKVKLNNNDKHTSSLTCVSGQEFLVDDEPVLALDVQCSGRMTGDALETEESCGVKGTLLKLGFDVEGVGFLTYIESCYDRPEASVIYTKHVIPGAAIEHAIKEQDRPSFKVAGAAAHVSPATSYTQEAQLQRLSELLGSEDQAKKFIQGGSHYLARGHLAPDADGIYRSWQWATFFYVNVAPQWQIVNAGNWLVVENLARAKAAQLGQDVIVYDGVHDIPRLPHVDGTPVPITLEAGGIRAPKWYWKIIVSSSSSRAGIAFVTNNDPFRTEMPAEELLCEDVCERYGWAGSSFGNFERGYTYCCTVESLQAAIEDIPRDLKVESVLENQRHSVESVDFRRTCAGMGQDAGETALLCSGTGNVLEKSTKQLTKKTCSKGTVFKVEGADAEAKDLKCKEAVVGDILATTELCGNQRGYLYRLGFNADTNGFITYIESCMNSLTFSVLYTKHVLPGAAIKSAVTDTTGTWRKSALFTEAVNPDTLYGQAQQLARMTELLGTADHAKKYITDTQYLVKGHVTPIGDGIFRTWQHAGFYYENAVPQWKDVNEGNWKRVEELTRDIAAHLNEDLIVLQGTRGVLELPHATGSVMTPATLASAGIEVPLWSWKVLKSEKLNAGIAFVTLNNPYETKLEQLLCENICQQAGWSDSQFTDYKKGFTYCCDPNMLC
;
A
#
# COMPACT_ATOMS: atom_id res chain seq x y z
N MET A 1 23.67 -37.22 73.94
CA MET A 1 23.54 -35.75 73.79
C MET A 1 24.01 -35.43 72.37
N HIS A 2 23.24 -34.63 71.61
CA HIS A 2 23.29 -34.38 70.15
C HIS A 2 22.33 -35.28 69.34
N LEU A 3 21.10 -34.81 69.05
CA LEU A 3 20.64 -33.85 67.99
C LEU A 3 20.70 -34.51 66.59
N LEU A 4 19.59 -35.00 66.03
CA LEU A 4 18.54 -34.27 65.26
C LEU A 4 19.12 -33.30 64.22
N ALA A 5 19.27 -33.76 62.97
CA ALA A 5 19.08 -32.97 61.74
C ALA A 5 19.41 -33.82 60.50
N ALA A 6 18.39 -34.22 59.73
CA ALA A 6 18.45 -34.35 58.26
C ALA A 6 17.07 -34.74 57.69
N ASP A 7 16.04 -33.94 57.98
CA ASP A 7 14.73 -34.01 57.31
C ASP A 7 14.28 -32.58 56.94
N LYS A 8 15.11 -31.88 56.15
CA LYS A 8 14.80 -30.55 55.58
C LYS A 8 15.58 -30.31 54.28
N VAL A 9 15.35 -31.12 53.25
CA VAL A 9 15.78 -30.76 51.88
C VAL A 9 14.67 -30.97 50.83
N PHE A 10 13.55 -31.63 51.16
CA PHE A 10 12.50 -31.94 50.17
C PHE A 10 11.26 -31.03 50.22
N CYS A 11 11.30 -29.89 50.93
CA CYS A 11 10.13 -28.99 51.06
C CYS A 11 10.41 -27.52 50.72
N LEU A 12 11.57 -27.20 50.11
CA LEU A 12 11.91 -25.83 49.72
C LEU A 12 12.20 -25.64 48.22
N LEU A 13 11.86 -26.64 47.40
CA LEU A 13 11.95 -26.57 45.93
C LEU A 13 10.59 -26.71 45.23
N VAL A 14 9.50 -26.80 45.99
CA VAL A 14 8.12 -26.86 45.45
C VAL A 14 7.32 -25.57 45.73
N VAL A 15 7.87 -24.63 46.51
CA VAL A 15 7.20 -23.34 46.82
C VAL A 15 7.79 -22.15 46.05
N THR A 16 8.91 -22.32 45.34
CA THR A 16 9.46 -21.31 44.39
C THR A 16 9.23 -21.70 42.92
N ALA A 17 8.31 -22.62 42.65
CA ALA A 17 7.86 -22.99 41.30
C ALA A 17 6.34 -22.76 41.09
N VAL A 18 5.68 -22.05 42.00
CA VAL A 18 4.25 -21.64 41.89
C VAL A 18 4.09 -20.11 41.98
N GLN A 19 5.17 -19.35 41.77
CA GLN A 19 5.13 -17.88 41.66
C GLN A 19 5.65 -17.34 40.31
N GLN A 20 5.76 -18.20 39.28
CA GLN A 20 6.05 -17.78 37.90
C GLN A 20 5.11 -18.40 36.85
N LEU A 21 3.90 -18.80 37.26
CA LEU A 21 2.77 -19.12 36.38
C LEU A 21 1.54 -18.31 36.83
N LEU A 22 1.73 -17.01 37.01
CA LEU A 22 0.68 -16.03 36.76
C LEU A 22 1.06 -15.34 35.45
N VAL A 23 1.05 -16.10 34.35
CA VAL A 23 0.70 -15.48 33.08
C VAL A 23 -0.71 -14.98 33.34
N HIS A 24 -0.87 -13.69 33.65
CA HIS A 24 -2.20 -13.11 33.63
C HIS A 24 -2.72 -13.41 32.23
N SER A 25 -3.78 -14.21 32.14
CA SER A 25 -4.34 -14.64 30.87
C SER A 25 -4.99 -13.43 30.21
N GLN A 26 -4.16 -12.65 29.50
CA GLN A 26 -4.59 -11.49 28.75
C GLN A 26 -5.46 -11.94 27.57
N CYS A 27 -6.45 -11.12 27.22
CA CYS A 27 -7.18 -11.30 25.97
C CYS A 27 -6.59 -10.37 24.91
N THR A 28 -6.41 -10.90 23.71
CA THR A 28 -5.90 -10.18 22.56
C THR A 28 -6.79 -10.50 21.36
N VAL A 29 -7.20 -9.46 20.64
CA VAL A 29 -8.05 -9.59 19.45
C VAL A 29 -7.43 -8.82 18.31
N ASN A 30 -6.92 -9.55 17.32
CA ASN A 30 -6.35 -8.99 16.11
C ASN A 30 -7.44 -8.37 15.22
N LEU A 31 -7.20 -7.13 14.78
CA LEU A 31 -8.18 -6.38 13.98
C LEU A 31 -8.58 -7.11 12.69
N GLN A 32 -7.62 -7.71 11.98
CA GLN A 32 -7.84 -8.30 10.66
C GLN A 32 -8.29 -9.76 10.72
N GLU A 33 -7.83 -10.51 11.72
CA GLU A 33 -7.97 -11.97 11.75
C GLU A 33 -9.09 -12.46 12.68
N GLU A 34 -9.41 -11.72 13.74
CA GLU A 34 -10.17 -12.26 14.88
C GLU A 34 -11.48 -11.47 15.15
N LEU A 35 -11.78 -10.47 14.33
CA LEU A 35 -13.04 -9.73 14.35
C LEU A 35 -14.01 -10.22 13.27
N GLY A 36 -15.23 -10.58 13.68
CA GLY A 36 -16.29 -11.00 12.77
C GLY A 36 -16.68 -9.86 11.81
N PRO A 37 -17.38 -10.17 10.69
CA PRO A 37 -17.70 -9.19 9.65
C PRO A 37 -18.66 -8.05 10.09
N LEU A 38 -19.35 -8.23 11.23
CA LEU A 38 -20.23 -7.23 11.84
C LEU A 38 -19.79 -6.94 13.27
N GLU A 39 -18.50 -6.67 13.47
CA GLU A 39 -17.95 -6.36 14.79
C GLU A 39 -18.68 -5.17 15.45
N PRO A 40 -18.92 -5.19 16.77
CA PRO A 40 -19.50 -4.05 17.47
C PRO A 40 -18.50 -2.88 17.54
N LEU A 41 -19.00 -1.72 17.96
CA LEU A 41 -18.13 -0.63 18.38
C LEU A 41 -17.46 -1.00 19.70
N PHE A 42 -16.14 -0.92 19.77
CA PHE A 42 -15.39 -1.04 21.01
C PHE A 42 -15.23 0.34 21.65
N ILE A 43 -15.61 0.47 22.92
CA ILE A 43 -15.68 1.77 23.61
C ILE A 43 -14.86 1.71 24.90
N LYS A 44 -13.83 2.55 24.98
CA LYS A 44 -12.97 2.70 26.16
C LYS A 44 -12.98 4.16 26.60
N ASP A 45 -13.16 4.40 27.90
CA ASP A 45 -13.25 5.75 28.48
C ASP A 45 -14.30 6.67 27.80
N ASN A 46 -15.45 6.11 27.43
CA ASN A 46 -16.52 6.77 26.68
C ASN A 46 -16.05 7.36 25.33
N GLN A 47 -15.04 6.75 24.70
CA GLN A 47 -14.55 7.10 23.38
C GLN A 47 -14.46 5.85 22.51
N LEU A 48 -14.47 6.05 21.18
CA LEU A 48 -14.16 4.98 20.24
C LEU A 48 -12.74 4.48 20.50
N TRP A 49 -12.59 3.17 20.75
CA TRP A 49 -11.31 2.63 21.18
C TRP A 49 -10.38 2.41 19.98
N VAL A 50 -9.18 2.99 20.06
CA VAL A 50 -8.04 2.75 19.16
C VAL A 50 -7.01 1.86 19.87
N PRO A 51 -6.53 0.75 19.26
CA PRO A 51 -5.40 -0.01 19.77
C PRO A 51 -4.05 0.63 19.41
N GLU A 52 -3.02 0.32 20.19
CA GLU A 52 -1.62 0.72 19.94
C GLU A 52 -0.88 -0.34 19.11
N GLY A 53 -1.44 -0.71 17.94
CA GLY A 53 -0.90 -1.75 17.08
C GLY A 53 -1.96 -2.59 16.37
N PRO A 54 -1.69 -3.88 16.06
CA PRO A 54 -2.61 -4.74 15.33
C PRO A 54 -3.77 -5.31 16.15
N GLU A 55 -3.74 -5.16 17.48
CA GLU A 55 -4.58 -5.93 18.40
C GLU A 55 -5.20 -5.03 19.47
N LEU A 56 -6.46 -5.29 19.78
CA LEU A 56 -7.08 -4.85 21.03
C LEU A 56 -6.58 -5.76 22.16
N SER A 57 -6.25 -5.18 23.31
CA SER A 57 -5.72 -5.94 24.46
C SER A 57 -6.46 -5.62 25.75
N TRP A 58 -6.72 -6.68 26.52
CA TRP A 58 -7.38 -6.63 27.83
C TRP A 58 -6.56 -7.39 28.86
N GLU A 59 -6.51 -6.85 30.08
CA GLU A 59 -6.09 -7.62 31.24
C GLU A 59 -7.14 -8.67 31.62
N ALA A 60 -6.72 -9.76 32.25
CA ALA A 60 -7.62 -10.81 32.71
C ALA A 60 -8.71 -10.22 33.64
N GLY A 61 -9.99 -10.44 33.31
CA GLY A 61 -11.12 -9.86 34.03
C GLY A 61 -11.43 -8.39 33.73
N GLU A 62 -10.65 -7.72 32.88
CA GLU A 62 -10.98 -6.37 32.40
C GLU A 62 -12.28 -6.41 31.58
N SER A 63 -13.14 -5.43 31.82
CA SER A 63 -14.41 -5.26 31.11
C SER A 63 -14.36 -4.02 30.24
N THR A 64 -14.89 -4.11 29.03
CA THR A 64 -15.05 -2.97 28.12
C THR A 64 -16.47 -2.93 27.58
N LEU A 65 -16.97 -1.73 27.30
CA LEU A 65 -18.28 -1.57 26.69
C LEU A 65 -18.19 -1.84 25.19
N VAL A 66 -19.10 -2.67 24.69
CA VAL A 66 -19.33 -2.83 23.24
C VAL A 66 -20.72 -2.34 22.87
N ALA A 67 -20.87 -1.76 21.68
CA ALA A 67 -22.13 -1.19 21.24
C ALA A 67 -22.51 -1.55 19.80
N CYS A 68 -23.80 -1.84 19.64
CA CYS A 68 -24.52 -1.89 18.37
C CYS A 68 -25.54 -0.75 18.40
N SER A 69 -25.19 0.43 17.87
CA SER A 69 -25.98 1.66 18.03
C SER A 69 -27.44 1.53 17.54
N LYS A 70 -27.66 1.14 16.28
CA LYS A 70 -29.01 1.05 15.66
C LYS A 70 -29.55 -0.37 15.49
N VAL A 71 -28.72 -1.36 15.80
CA VAL A 71 -29.02 -2.78 15.71
C VAL A 71 -28.68 -3.43 17.05
N LYS A 72 -28.88 -4.72 17.22
CA LYS A 72 -28.61 -5.40 18.49
C LYS A 72 -27.41 -6.31 18.42
N LEU A 73 -26.72 -6.50 19.54
CA LEU A 73 -25.71 -7.54 19.68
C LEU A 73 -26.39 -8.91 19.64
N ASN A 74 -25.90 -9.83 18.80
CA ASN A 74 -26.53 -11.14 18.59
C ASN A 74 -26.56 -11.99 19.85
N ASN A 75 -25.61 -11.79 20.77
CA ASN A 75 -25.44 -12.64 21.95
C ASN A 75 -26.52 -12.41 23.01
N ASN A 76 -27.12 -11.22 23.10
CA ASN A 76 -28.05 -10.88 24.17
C ASN A 76 -29.17 -9.90 23.79
N ASP A 77 -29.33 -9.57 22.51
CA ASP A 77 -30.38 -8.68 21.98
C ASP A 77 -30.38 -7.26 22.59
N LYS A 78 -29.23 -6.79 23.11
CA LYS A 78 -29.03 -5.43 23.65
C LYS A 78 -28.28 -4.52 22.67
N HIS A 79 -28.47 -3.20 22.82
CA HIS A 79 -27.72 -2.18 22.08
C HIS A 79 -26.31 -1.97 22.63
N THR A 80 -26.12 -2.22 23.93
CA THR A 80 -24.82 -2.13 24.61
C THR A 80 -24.63 -3.28 25.57
N SER A 81 -23.41 -3.80 25.67
CA SER A 81 -23.06 -4.92 26.54
C SER A 81 -21.67 -4.75 27.12
N SER A 82 -21.45 -5.31 28.31
CA SER A 82 -20.10 -5.45 28.87
C SER A 82 -19.44 -6.69 28.27
N LEU A 83 -18.24 -6.53 27.73
CA LEU A 83 -17.39 -7.60 27.22
C LEU A 83 -16.25 -7.80 28.22
N THR A 84 -16.22 -8.94 28.91
CA THR A 84 -15.26 -9.21 30.00
C THR A 84 -14.23 -10.24 29.58
N CYS A 85 -12.94 -9.93 29.68
CA CYS A 85 -11.86 -10.83 29.29
C CYS A 85 -11.75 -12.05 30.21
N VAL A 86 -11.68 -13.25 29.62
CA VAL A 86 -11.35 -14.51 30.31
C VAL A 86 -9.89 -14.89 30.03
N SER A 87 -9.57 -15.23 28.78
CA SER A 87 -8.23 -15.62 28.32
C SER A 87 -8.17 -15.70 26.80
N GLY A 88 -7.08 -15.22 26.18
CA GLY A 88 -6.85 -15.37 24.74
C GLY A 88 -7.91 -14.62 23.92
N GLN A 89 -8.84 -15.36 23.30
CA GLN A 89 -9.94 -14.78 22.51
C GLN A 89 -11.31 -15.05 23.15
N GLU A 90 -11.35 -15.64 24.35
CA GLU A 90 -12.58 -15.95 25.06
C GLU A 90 -12.96 -14.81 26.02
N PHE A 91 -14.23 -14.40 25.92
CA PHE A 91 -14.83 -13.31 26.69
C PHE A 91 -16.15 -13.76 27.31
N LEU A 92 -16.67 -12.99 28.25
CA LEU A 92 -18.03 -13.12 28.77
C LEU A 92 -18.91 -11.98 28.27
N VAL A 93 -20.12 -12.32 27.83
CA VAL A 93 -21.24 -11.39 27.59
C VAL A 93 -22.42 -11.87 28.42
N ASP A 94 -22.88 -11.06 29.38
CA ASP A 94 -23.90 -11.45 30.38
C ASP A 94 -23.56 -12.78 31.09
N ASP A 95 -22.31 -12.93 31.54
CA ASP A 95 -21.75 -14.13 32.21
C ASP A 95 -21.66 -15.41 31.34
N GLU A 96 -22.04 -15.34 30.05
CA GLU A 96 -21.92 -16.47 29.11
C GLU A 96 -20.64 -16.36 28.27
N PRO A 97 -19.86 -17.46 28.11
CA PRO A 97 -18.62 -17.46 27.32
C PRO A 97 -18.88 -17.34 25.82
N VAL A 98 -18.09 -16.49 25.16
CA VAL A 98 -18.15 -16.20 23.73
C VAL A 98 -16.75 -15.95 23.18
N LEU A 99 -16.48 -16.38 21.95
CA LEU A 99 -15.25 -16.04 21.25
C LEU A 99 -15.34 -14.65 20.62
N ALA A 100 -14.23 -13.92 20.53
CA ALA A 100 -14.19 -12.58 19.93
C ALA A 100 -14.85 -12.51 18.54
N LEU A 101 -14.62 -13.52 17.70
CA LEU A 101 -15.18 -13.63 16.35
C LEU A 101 -16.73 -13.72 16.34
N ASP A 102 -17.32 -14.24 17.42
CA ASP A 102 -18.76 -14.44 17.59
C ASP A 102 -19.46 -13.25 18.27
N VAL A 103 -18.70 -12.25 18.74
CA VAL A 103 -19.25 -10.98 19.24
C VAL A 103 -19.59 -10.11 18.05
N GLN A 104 -20.82 -10.19 17.57
CA GLN A 104 -21.27 -9.51 16.36
C GLN A 104 -22.62 -8.82 16.54
N CYS A 105 -22.78 -7.70 15.87
CA CYS A 105 -24.06 -7.03 15.71
C CYS A 105 -24.94 -7.75 14.67
N SER A 106 -26.25 -7.56 14.79
CA SER A 106 -27.28 -8.10 13.86
C SER A 106 -27.32 -7.39 12.50
N GLY A 107 -26.55 -6.31 12.32
CA GLY A 107 -26.48 -5.55 11.07
C GLY A 107 -25.28 -4.61 11.04
N ARG A 108 -25.14 -3.84 9.94
CA ARG A 108 -24.02 -2.90 9.74
C ARG A 108 -24.20 -1.61 10.52
N MET A 109 -23.11 -1.12 11.12
CA MET A 109 -23.05 0.16 11.81
C MET A 109 -22.43 1.16 10.85
N THR A 110 -23.27 1.87 10.10
CA THR A 110 -22.79 2.83 9.09
C THR A 110 -22.65 4.25 9.62
N GLY A 111 -22.92 4.48 10.90
CA GLY A 111 -22.88 5.79 11.55
C GLY A 111 -24.11 6.66 11.34
N ASP A 112 -24.15 7.78 12.05
CA ASP A 112 -25.21 8.76 12.13
C ASP A 112 -24.67 10.17 11.98
N ALA A 113 -25.55 11.13 11.69
CA ALA A 113 -25.22 12.55 11.64
C ALA A 113 -25.99 13.28 12.75
N LEU A 114 -25.26 14.01 13.58
CA LEU A 114 -25.78 14.91 14.59
C LEU A 114 -25.50 16.36 14.17
N GLU A 115 -26.57 17.11 13.97
CA GLU A 115 -26.49 18.55 13.74
C GLU A 115 -26.23 19.27 15.07
N THR A 116 -25.32 20.24 15.04
CA THR A 116 -25.01 21.09 16.19
C THR A 116 -25.44 22.53 15.92
N GLU A 117 -25.52 23.34 16.98
CA GLU A 117 -25.71 24.79 16.86
C GLU A 117 -24.36 25.54 16.73
N GLU A 118 -23.24 24.82 16.68
CA GLU A 118 -21.91 25.40 16.63
C GLU A 118 -21.59 25.89 15.21
N SER A 119 -21.15 27.15 15.11
CA SER A 119 -20.63 27.72 13.86
C SER A 119 -19.21 27.23 13.59
N CYS A 120 -18.86 27.06 12.32
CA CYS A 120 -17.52 26.69 11.88
C CYS A 120 -17.19 27.39 10.55
N GLY A 121 -15.90 27.59 10.27
CA GLY A 121 -15.47 28.42 9.14
C GLY A 121 -16.10 29.82 9.18
N VAL A 122 -16.26 30.46 8.02
CA VAL A 122 -16.89 31.79 7.94
C VAL A 122 -18.41 31.73 8.04
N LYS A 123 -19.02 30.67 7.49
CA LYS A 123 -20.48 30.57 7.30
C LYS A 123 -21.05 29.16 7.49
N GLY A 124 -20.25 28.23 7.99
CA GLY A 124 -20.65 26.84 8.17
C GLY A 124 -21.34 26.57 9.51
N THR A 125 -22.06 25.46 9.55
CA THR A 125 -22.56 24.83 10.77
C THR A 125 -21.85 23.50 10.96
N LEU A 126 -21.40 23.22 12.17
CA LEU A 126 -20.71 21.98 12.49
C LEU A 126 -21.73 20.82 12.57
N LEU A 127 -21.42 19.72 11.91
CA LEU A 127 -22.08 18.44 12.05
C LEU A 127 -21.08 17.44 12.63
N LYS A 128 -21.56 16.52 13.47
CA LYS A 128 -20.80 15.39 13.99
C LYS A 128 -21.30 14.14 13.29
N LEU A 129 -20.40 13.40 12.65
CA LEU A 129 -20.66 12.09 12.07
C LEU A 129 -20.04 11.03 12.97
N GLY A 130 -20.78 10.00 13.31
CA GLY A 130 -20.37 9.09 14.37
C GLY A 130 -21.43 8.08 14.75
N PHE A 131 -21.57 7.75 16.03
CA PHE A 131 -22.50 6.73 16.50
C PHE A 131 -23.25 7.20 17.74
N ASP A 132 -24.57 7.10 17.73
CA ASP A 132 -25.39 7.38 18.91
C ASP A 132 -25.50 6.11 19.76
N VAL A 133 -24.81 6.09 20.90
CA VAL A 133 -24.69 4.89 21.75
C VAL A 133 -25.51 5.07 23.03
N GLU A 134 -26.43 4.15 23.27
CA GLU A 134 -27.26 4.13 24.49
C GLU A 134 -26.38 4.15 25.75
N GLY A 135 -26.65 5.07 26.67
CA GLY A 135 -25.89 5.19 27.93
C GLY A 135 -24.52 5.89 27.83
N VAL A 136 -24.03 6.17 26.62
CA VAL A 136 -22.75 6.90 26.39
C VAL A 136 -23.01 8.25 25.73
N GLY A 137 -23.95 8.32 24.78
CA GLY A 137 -24.23 9.47 23.94
C GLY A 137 -23.57 9.38 22.57
N PHE A 138 -23.46 10.52 21.88
CA PHE A 138 -22.96 10.57 20.52
C PHE A 138 -21.43 10.54 20.45
N LEU A 139 -20.87 9.42 20.00
CA LEU A 139 -19.44 9.24 19.77
C LEU A 139 -19.07 9.78 18.38
N THR A 140 -18.37 10.91 18.35
CA THR A 140 -17.98 11.57 17.09
C THR A 140 -16.75 10.90 16.49
N TYR A 141 -16.80 10.57 15.20
CA TYR A 141 -15.67 10.10 14.41
C TYR A 141 -15.15 11.19 13.46
N ILE A 142 -16.07 11.90 12.78
CA ILE A 142 -15.74 12.98 11.85
C ILE A 142 -16.54 14.22 12.24
N GLU A 143 -15.88 15.37 12.31
CA GLU A 143 -16.52 16.67 12.35
C GLU A 143 -16.61 17.22 10.92
N SER A 144 -17.78 17.64 10.47
CA SER A 144 -17.99 18.24 9.14
C SER A 144 -18.50 19.66 9.28
N CYS A 145 -17.76 20.61 8.75
CA CYS A 145 -18.20 21.99 8.63
C CYS A 145 -18.94 22.18 7.32
N TYR A 146 -20.23 22.50 7.38
CA TYR A 146 -21.10 22.48 6.21
C TYR A 146 -21.83 23.81 6.00
N ASP A 147 -21.73 24.34 4.78
CA ASP A 147 -22.49 25.50 4.32
C ASP A 147 -23.88 25.04 3.85
N ARG A 148 -24.87 25.25 4.71
CA ARG A 148 -26.26 24.83 4.45
C ARG A 148 -26.90 25.57 3.28
N PRO A 149 -26.86 26.91 3.19
CA PRO A 149 -27.39 27.64 2.04
C PRO A 149 -26.85 27.16 0.69
N GLU A 150 -25.56 26.77 0.64
CA GLU A 150 -24.92 26.32 -0.61
C GLU A 150 -24.86 24.80 -0.77
N ALA A 151 -25.41 24.06 0.19
CA ALA A 151 -25.39 22.61 0.26
C ALA A 151 -23.99 22.00 0.01
N SER A 152 -22.94 22.62 0.56
CA SER A 152 -21.55 22.27 0.26
C SER A 152 -20.73 22.13 1.54
N VAL A 153 -19.87 21.12 1.61
CA VAL A 153 -18.89 20.99 2.70
C VAL A 153 -17.82 22.07 2.56
N ILE A 154 -17.38 22.62 3.69
CA ILE A 154 -16.28 23.59 3.78
C ILE A 154 -15.00 22.84 4.12
N TYR A 155 -15.02 22.07 5.21
CA TYR A 155 -13.96 21.15 5.59
C TYR A 155 -14.52 20.04 6.49
N THR A 156 -13.78 18.96 6.65
CA THR A 156 -13.96 17.96 7.69
C THR A 156 -12.72 17.84 8.54
N LYS A 157 -12.87 17.23 9.71
CA LYS A 157 -11.80 16.94 10.64
C LYS A 157 -11.99 15.56 11.24
N HIS A 158 -10.92 14.78 11.24
CA HIS A 158 -10.86 13.45 11.83
C HIS A 158 -9.42 13.14 12.29
N VAL A 159 -9.24 11.96 12.88
CA VAL A 159 -7.93 11.46 13.30
C VAL A 159 -7.60 10.20 12.50
N ILE A 160 -6.36 10.11 12.02
CA ILE A 160 -5.77 8.87 11.53
C ILE A 160 -5.00 8.21 12.68
N PRO A 161 -5.40 7.01 13.15
CA PRO A 161 -4.72 6.29 14.22
C PRO A 161 -3.33 5.80 13.82
N GLY A 162 -2.26 6.46 14.27
CA GLY A 162 -0.92 6.20 13.73
C GLY A 162 -0.40 4.80 13.98
N ALA A 163 -0.58 4.28 15.19
CA ALA A 163 -0.12 2.95 15.57
C ALA A 163 -0.94 1.80 14.94
N ALA A 164 -2.21 2.04 14.59
CA ALA A 164 -3.13 1.02 14.11
C ALA A 164 -3.38 1.06 12.59
N ILE A 165 -3.07 2.17 11.89
CA ILE A 165 -3.48 2.36 10.49
C ILE A 165 -2.88 1.34 9.51
N GLU A 166 -1.66 0.82 9.75
CA GLU A 166 -1.08 -0.27 8.93
C GLU A 166 -1.79 -1.61 9.12
N HIS A 167 -2.54 -1.75 10.21
CA HIS A 167 -3.28 -2.95 10.61
C HIS A 167 -4.79 -2.79 10.46
N ALA A 168 -5.25 -1.68 9.84
CA ALA A 168 -6.65 -1.44 9.56
C ALA A 168 -7.31 -2.62 8.84
N ILE A 169 -8.59 -2.88 9.14
CA ILE A 169 -9.37 -3.91 8.45
C ILE A 169 -9.45 -3.56 6.95
N LYS A 170 -9.20 -4.55 6.08
CA LYS A 170 -9.35 -4.39 4.64
C LYS A 170 -10.79 -4.70 4.23
N GLU A 171 -11.66 -3.70 4.25
CA GLU A 171 -13.06 -3.83 3.81
C GLU A 171 -13.22 -3.48 2.34
N GLN A 172 -13.98 -4.29 1.59
CA GLN A 172 -14.30 -4.04 0.18
C GLN A 172 -15.76 -3.61 -0.01
N ASP A 173 -16.64 -3.96 0.93
CA ASP A 173 -18.05 -3.62 0.89
C ASP A 173 -18.28 -2.17 1.29
N ARG A 174 -18.71 -1.37 0.31
CA ARG A 174 -19.01 0.05 0.49
C ARG A 174 -20.52 0.29 0.59
N PRO A 175 -21.02 0.95 1.65
CA PRO A 175 -22.43 1.27 1.76
C PRO A 175 -22.83 2.40 0.80
N SER A 176 -24.14 2.60 0.64
CA SER A 176 -24.65 3.76 -0.09
C SER A 176 -24.47 5.05 0.70
N PHE A 177 -24.24 6.16 0.01
CA PHE A 177 -24.15 7.49 0.64
C PHE A 177 -25.48 7.93 1.24
N LYS A 178 -25.41 8.52 2.44
CA LYS A 178 -26.57 9.03 3.18
C LYS A 178 -26.77 10.52 2.96
N VAL A 179 -28.03 10.91 2.83
CA VAL A 179 -28.49 12.32 2.76
C VAL A 179 -28.66 12.96 4.13
N ALA A 180 -28.53 12.20 5.23
CA ALA A 180 -28.60 12.73 6.58
C ALA A 180 -27.57 13.86 6.77
N GLY A 181 -28.02 14.99 7.31
CA GLY A 181 -27.23 16.21 7.48
C GLY A 181 -27.17 17.12 6.25
N ALA A 182 -27.46 16.63 5.04
CA ALA A 182 -27.43 17.46 3.82
C ALA A 182 -28.62 18.43 3.78
N ALA A 183 -28.44 19.56 3.08
CA ALA A 183 -29.50 20.56 2.96
C ALA A 183 -30.72 20.01 2.22
N ALA A 184 -31.92 20.20 2.79
CA ALA A 184 -33.16 19.60 2.27
C ALA A 184 -33.63 20.12 0.91
N HIS A 185 -33.05 21.22 0.41
CA HIS A 185 -33.42 21.84 -0.86
C HIS A 185 -32.60 21.30 -2.06
N VAL A 186 -31.66 20.38 -1.83
CA VAL A 186 -30.90 19.69 -2.88
C VAL A 186 -31.12 18.19 -2.82
N SER A 187 -30.84 17.49 -3.92
CA SER A 187 -31.00 16.04 -4.03
C SER A 187 -29.69 15.34 -4.41
N PRO A 188 -28.67 15.32 -3.54
CA PRO A 188 -27.30 14.93 -3.92
C PRO A 188 -27.21 13.48 -4.45
N ALA A 189 -28.08 12.57 -4.03
CA ALA A 189 -28.15 11.22 -4.60
C ALA A 189 -28.40 11.21 -6.11
N THR A 190 -29.14 12.19 -6.62
CA THR A 190 -29.39 12.41 -8.04
C THR A 190 -28.33 13.32 -8.66
N SER A 191 -27.94 14.41 -8.00
CA SER A 191 -27.04 15.44 -8.55
C SER A 191 -25.64 14.89 -8.89
N TYR A 192 -25.19 13.84 -8.19
CA TYR A 192 -23.91 13.16 -8.48
C TYR A 192 -23.98 12.14 -9.62
N THR A 193 -25.14 11.87 -10.23
CA THR A 193 -25.21 11.00 -11.42
C THR A 193 -24.65 11.72 -12.64
N GLN A 194 -23.99 10.97 -13.55
CA GLN A 194 -23.43 11.58 -14.77
C GLN A 194 -24.50 12.20 -15.66
N GLU A 195 -25.71 11.63 -15.67
CA GLU A 195 -26.86 12.16 -16.39
C GLU A 195 -27.28 13.54 -15.83
N ALA A 196 -27.46 13.66 -14.52
CA ALA A 196 -27.80 14.93 -13.89
C ALA A 196 -26.67 15.97 -14.08
N GLN A 197 -25.41 15.54 -14.00
CA GLN A 197 -24.27 16.41 -14.27
C GLN A 197 -24.26 16.92 -15.71
N LEU A 198 -24.50 16.05 -16.69
CA LEU A 198 -24.56 16.44 -18.09
C LEU A 198 -25.69 17.44 -18.32
N GLN A 199 -26.88 17.19 -17.76
CA GLN A 199 -28.00 18.13 -17.83
C GLN A 199 -27.63 19.49 -17.20
N ARG A 200 -27.09 19.47 -15.99
CA ARG A 200 -26.74 20.69 -15.25
C ARG A 200 -25.65 21.51 -15.95
N LEU A 201 -24.61 20.86 -16.46
CA LEU A 201 -23.56 21.55 -17.22
C LEU A 201 -24.08 22.04 -18.57
N SER A 202 -25.05 21.38 -19.19
CA SER A 202 -25.68 21.89 -20.43
C SER A 202 -26.42 23.20 -20.18
N GLU A 203 -27.13 23.30 -19.05
CA GLU A 203 -27.80 24.54 -18.62
C GLU A 203 -26.78 25.65 -18.32
N LEU A 204 -25.70 25.34 -17.60
CA LEU A 204 -24.68 26.32 -17.21
C LEU A 204 -23.82 26.80 -18.40
N LEU A 205 -23.49 25.90 -19.33
CA LEU A 205 -22.56 26.17 -20.42
C LEU A 205 -23.24 26.50 -21.75
N GLY A 206 -24.58 26.47 -21.79
CA GLY A 206 -25.41 26.93 -22.91
C GLY A 206 -25.70 25.89 -23.99
N SER A 207 -25.06 24.71 -23.93
CA SER A 207 -25.41 23.58 -24.80
C SER A 207 -24.88 22.24 -24.27
N GLU A 208 -25.53 21.15 -24.68
CA GLU A 208 -25.08 19.78 -24.41
C GLU A 208 -23.73 19.47 -25.07
N ASP A 209 -23.50 19.95 -26.28
CA ASP A 209 -22.22 19.77 -26.99
C ASP A 209 -21.05 20.44 -26.24
N GLN A 210 -21.29 21.57 -25.57
CA GLN A 210 -20.30 22.21 -24.73
C GLN A 210 -20.05 21.41 -23.45
N ALA A 211 -21.12 20.91 -22.80
CA ALA A 211 -21.01 20.08 -21.59
C ALA A 211 -20.27 18.76 -21.84
N LYS A 212 -20.51 18.10 -22.98
CA LYS A 212 -19.84 16.84 -23.39
C LYS A 212 -18.34 16.97 -23.58
N LYS A 213 -17.79 18.18 -23.70
CA LYS A 213 -16.33 18.38 -23.69
C LYS A 213 -15.72 18.05 -22.33
N PHE A 214 -16.51 18.14 -21.26
CA PHE A 214 -16.07 17.92 -19.88
C PHE A 214 -16.65 16.62 -19.29
N ILE A 215 -17.92 16.32 -19.56
CA ILE A 215 -18.58 15.06 -19.15
C ILE A 215 -18.50 14.06 -20.30
N GLN A 216 -17.39 13.32 -20.36
CA GLN A 216 -17.10 12.37 -21.44
C GLN A 216 -17.41 10.91 -21.06
N GLY A 217 -17.89 10.67 -19.83
CA GLY A 217 -17.97 9.32 -19.26
C GLY A 217 -16.59 8.79 -18.85
N GLY A 218 -16.49 7.51 -18.51
CA GLY A 218 -15.24 6.92 -18.02
C GLY A 218 -14.78 7.60 -16.72
N SER A 219 -13.63 8.29 -16.73
CA SER A 219 -13.06 9.02 -15.59
C SER A 219 -13.34 10.54 -15.60
N HIS A 220 -14.10 11.05 -16.57
CA HIS A 220 -14.40 12.48 -16.74
C HIS A 220 -15.83 12.79 -16.29
N TYR A 221 -16.01 12.80 -14.97
CA TYR A 221 -17.23 13.20 -14.27
C TYR A 221 -16.87 13.67 -12.85
N LEU A 222 -17.76 14.38 -12.18
CA LEU A 222 -17.59 14.80 -10.80
C LEU A 222 -18.06 13.69 -9.85
N ALA A 223 -17.12 12.97 -9.27
CA ALA A 223 -17.35 11.96 -8.25
C ALA A 223 -17.62 12.58 -6.87
N ARG A 224 -18.11 11.73 -5.97
CA ARG A 224 -18.23 12.00 -4.53
C ARG A 224 -16.84 11.88 -3.89
N GLY A 225 -16.00 12.91 -4.06
CA GLY A 225 -14.66 12.94 -3.48
C GLY A 225 -14.76 13.08 -1.97
N HIS A 226 -14.31 12.07 -1.22
CA HIS A 226 -14.31 12.11 0.24
C HIS A 226 -13.32 13.15 0.76
N LEU A 227 -13.69 13.80 1.87
CA LEU A 227 -12.77 14.65 2.65
C LEU A 227 -12.15 13.83 3.79
N ALA A 228 -12.96 13.14 4.59
CA ALA A 228 -12.49 12.04 5.44
C ALA A 228 -12.67 10.70 4.68
N PRO A 229 -11.60 10.11 4.10
CA PRO A 229 -11.71 8.93 3.25
C PRO A 229 -11.96 7.66 4.08
N ASP A 230 -12.62 6.67 3.45
CA ASP A 230 -12.91 5.37 4.08
C ASP A 230 -11.64 4.68 4.57
N ALA A 231 -10.56 4.73 3.78
CA ALA A 231 -9.27 4.11 4.10
C ALA A 231 -8.57 4.66 5.37
N ASP A 232 -9.05 5.75 5.97
CA ASP A 232 -8.50 6.27 7.24
C ASP A 232 -9.15 5.58 8.48
N GLY A 233 -10.19 4.77 8.29
CA GLY A 233 -10.86 4.03 9.35
C GLY A 233 -10.25 2.64 9.61
N ILE A 234 -9.93 2.34 10.88
CA ILE A 234 -9.31 1.06 11.26
C ILE A 234 -10.31 -0.10 11.42
N TYR A 235 -11.59 0.20 11.69
CA TYR A 235 -12.70 -0.77 11.78
C TYR A 235 -13.68 -0.60 10.61
N ARG A 236 -14.43 -1.66 10.25
CA ARG A 236 -15.42 -1.57 9.15
C ARG A 236 -16.46 -0.50 9.40
N SER A 237 -16.94 -0.42 10.64
CA SER A 237 -17.92 0.58 11.07
C SER A 237 -17.44 2.01 10.85
N TRP A 238 -16.14 2.29 11.07
CA TRP A 238 -15.55 3.61 10.87
C TRP A 238 -15.43 3.93 9.38
N GLN A 239 -15.00 2.96 8.57
CA GLN A 239 -14.94 3.10 7.11
C GLN A 239 -16.34 3.39 6.54
N TRP A 240 -17.36 2.66 7.00
CA TRP A 240 -18.76 2.88 6.60
C TRP A 240 -19.32 4.22 7.07
N ALA A 241 -18.83 4.77 8.18
CA ALA A 241 -19.22 6.08 8.70
C ALA A 241 -18.77 7.27 7.84
N THR A 242 -17.93 7.04 6.82
CA THR A 242 -17.49 8.08 5.89
C THR A 242 -18.50 8.40 4.78
N PHE A 243 -19.49 7.53 4.54
CA PHE A 243 -20.41 7.61 3.40
C PHE A 243 -21.60 8.55 3.64
N PHE A 244 -21.32 9.84 3.85
CA PHE A 244 -22.32 10.91 3.97
C PHE A 244 -22.08 12.00 2.92
N TYR A 245 -23.15 12.58 2.36
CA TYR A 245 -23.01 13.70 1.41
C TYR A 245 -22.41 14.95 2.03
N VAL A 246 -22.45 15.08 3.36
CA VAL A 246 -21.77 16.16 4.10
C VAL A 246 -20.28 15.87 4.36
N ASN A 247 -19.74 14.73 3.93
CA ASN A 247 -18.31 14.38 3.98
C ASN A 247 -17.68 14.30 2.57
N VAL A 248 -18.37 14.81 1.55
CA VAL A 248 -17.87 14.79 0.17
C VAL A 248 -18.07 16.14 -0.52
N ALA A 249 -17.21 16.41 -1.50
CA ALA A 249 -17.38 17.49 -2.45
C ALA A 249 -17.27 16.94 -3.90
N PRO A 250 -17.79 17.66 -4.91
CA PRO A 250 -17.64 17.27 -6.31
C PRO A 250 -16.16 17.28 -6.73
N GLN A 251 -15.60 16.14 -7.06
CA GLN A 251 -14.20 16.03 -7.49
C GLN A 251 -14.13 15.34 -8.84
N TRP A 252 -13.36 15.86 -9.79
CA TRP A 252 -13.17 15.16 -11.06
C TRP A 252 -12.60 13.78 -10.78
N GLN A 253 -13.24 12.72 -11.28
CA GLN A 253 -12.89 11.34 -10.91
C GLN A 253 -11.42 11.02 -11.21
N ILE A 254 -10.87 11.58 -12.29
CA ILE A 254 -9.45 11.42 -12.64
C ILE A 254 -8.48 12.15 -11.67
N VAL A 255 -8.93 13.20 -10.99
CA VAL A 255 -8.21 13.89 -9.91
C VAL A 255 -8.34 13.12 -8.60
N ASN A 256 -9.57 12.68 -8.28
CA ASN A 256 -9.90 11.84 -7.11
C ASN A 256 -9.04 10.57 -7.07
N ALA A 257 -9.05 9.79 -8.16
CA ALA A 257 -8.20 8.60 -8.33
C ALA A 257 -6.75 8.93 -8.76
N GLY A 258 -6.43 10.22 -8.86
CA GLY A 258 -5.16 10.77 -9.32
C GLY A 258 -4.24 11.13 -8.15
N ASN A 259 -3.83 12.40 -8.11
CA ASN A 259 -2.95 12.92 -7.07
C ASN A 259 -3.66 13.10 -5.72
N TRP A 260 -4.99 13.20 -5.70
CA TRP A 260 -5.71 13.29 -4.43
C TRP A 260 -5.58 12.00 -3.60
N LEU A 261 -5.77 10.84 -4.24
CA LEU A 261 -5.46 9.53 -3.64
C LEU A 261 -4.00 9.41 -3.19
N VAL A 262 -3.05 10.02 -3.92
CA VAL A 262 -1.63 10.06 -3.49
C VAL A 262 -1.47 10.85 -2.20
N VAL A 263 -2.11 12.02 -2.08
CA VAL A 263 -2.11 12.85 -0.86
C VAL A 263 -2.72 12.10 0.32
N GLU A 264 -3.83 11.41 0.13
CA GLU A 264 -4.45 10.56 1.17
C GLU A 264 -3.50 9.44 1.63
N ASN A 265 -2.85 8.75 0.68
CA ASN A 265 -1.86 7.72 1.01
C ASN A 265 -0.65 8.28 1.76
N LEU A 266 -0.17 9.48 1.39
CA LEU A 266 0.93 10.16 2.08
C LEU A 266 0.55 10.51 3.53
N ALA A 267 -0.69 10.95 3.78
CA ALA A 267 -1.18 11.23 5.12
C ALA A 267 -1.18 9.97 6.00
N ARG A 268 -1.74 8.85 5.50
CA ARG A 268 -1.73 7.56 6.21
C ARG A 268 -0.32 7.04 6.45
N ALA A 269 0.53 7.06 5.42
CA ALA A 269 1.93 6.63 5.53
C ALA A 269 2.70 7.47 6.55
N LYS A 270 2.40 8.77 6.67
CA LYS A 270 3.03 9.63 7.67
C LYS A 270 2.53 9.32 9.09
N ALA A 271 1.23 9.10 9.27
CA ALA A 271 0.68 8.70 10.57
C ALA A 271 1.30 7.37 11.04
N ALA A 272 1.37 6.37 10.15
CA ALA A 272 2.04 5.10 10.36
C ALA A 272 3.52 5.28 10.73
N GLN A 273 4.26 6.05 9.93
CA GLN A 273 5.68 6.32 10.18
C GLN A 273 5.93 6.96 11.55
N LEU A 274 5.05 7.86 11.99
CA LEU A 274 5.18 8.50 13.29
C LEU A 274 4.82 7.56 14.44
N GLY A 275 4.06 6.48 14.19
CA GLY A 275 3.45 5.65 15.23
C GLY A 275 2.54 6.47 16.16
N GLN A 276 2.01 7.58 15.67
CA GLN A 276 1.26 8.57 16.44
C GLN A 276 0.09 9.08 15.63
N ASP A 277 -1.00 9.39 16.34
CA ASP A 277 -2.19 9.94 15.76
C ASP A 277 -1.90 11.25 15.01
N VAL A 278 -2.53 11.38 13.85
CA VAL A 278 -2.46 12.60 13.06
C VAL A 278 -3.86 13.18 12.97
N ILE A 279 -4.00 14.43 13.39
CA ILE A 279 -5.22 15.21 13.22
C ILE A 279 -5.23 15.70 11.77
N VAL A 280 -6.29 15.38 11.05
CA VAL A 280 -6.46 15.76 9.65
C VAL A 280 -7.58 16.79 9.57
N TYR A 281 -7.32 17.88 8.85
CA TYR A 281 -8.36 18.73 8.30
C TYR A 281 -8.32 18.60 6.80
N ASP A 282 -9.43 18.28 6.18
CA ASP A 282 -9.57 18.19 4.73
C ASP A 282 -10.67 19.13 4.30
N GLY A 283 -10.46 19.94 3.27
CA GLY A 283 -11.46 20.90 2.86
C GLY A 283 -11.28 21.39 1.45
N VAL A 284 -12.11 22.38 1.13
CA VAL A 284 -12.26 22.88 -0.23
C VAL A 284 -12.18 24.40 -0.29
N HIS A 285 -11.85 24.95 -1.45
CA HIS A 285 -11.78 26.40 -1.63
C HIS A 285 -12.05 26.85 -3.07
N ASP A 286 -12.77 27.96 -3.19
CA ASP A 286 -13.19 28.63 -4.45
C ASP A 286 -13.99 27.71 -5.41
N ILE A 287 -14.49 28.25 -6.51
CA ILE A 287 -15.31 27.54 -7.51
C ILE A 287 -14.64 27.69 -8.88
N PRO A 288 -14.34 26.59 -9.60
CA PRO A 288 -13.73 26.69 -10.91
C PRO A 288 -14.77 27.19 -11.91
N ARG A 289 -14.28 27.80 -13.00
CA ARG A 289 -15.14 28.32 -14.05
C ARG A 289 -14.85 27.58 -15.34
N LEU A 290 -15.90 27.11 -16.01
CA LEU A 290 -15.80 26.49 -17.33
C LEU A 290 -16.34 27.45 -18.40
N PRO A 291 -15.81 27.42 -19.63
CA PRO A 291 -16.26 28.30 -20.69
C PRO A 291 -17.68 27.92 -21.15
N HIS A 292 -18.59 28.89 -21.13
CA HIS A 292 -19.86 28.86 -21.85
C HIS A 292 -19.62 28.83 -23.38
N VAL A 293 -20.64 28.49 -24.17
CA VAL A 293 -20.55 28.46 -25.65
C VAL A 293 -20.08 29.77 -26.29
N ASP A 294 -20.31 30.91 -25.63
CA ASP A 294 -19.85 32.23 -26.07
C ASP A 294 -18.47 32.64 -25.52
N GLY A 295 -17.81 31.75 -24.77
CA GLY A 295 -16.51 31.98 -24.13
C GLY A 295 -16.56 32.60 -22.74
N THR A 296 -17.75 32.98 -22.24
CA THR A 296 -17.88 33.54 -20.88
C THR A 296 -17.56 32.48 -19.82
N PRO A 297 -16.70 32.74 -18.82
CA PRO A 297 -16.40 31.78 -17.77
C PRO A 297 -17.55 31.67 -16.75
N VAL A 298 -18.08 30.47 -16.55
CA VAL A 298 -19.25 30.20 -15.68
C VAL A 298 -18.87 29.29 -14.51
N PRO A 299 -19.19 29.66 -13.25
CA PRO A 299 -18.95 28.80 -12.09
C PRO A 299 -19.81 27.53 -12.13
N ILE A 300 -19.26 26.41 -11.67
CA ILE A 300 -19.95 25.11 -11.77
C ILE A 300 -20.57 24.64 -10.44
N THR A 301 -21.81 24.17 -10.52
CA THR A 301 -22.55 23.51 -9.44
C THR A 301 -23.20 22.24 -9.96
N LEU A 302 -23.46 21.26 -9.08
CA LEU A 302 -24.20 20.05 -9.45
C LEU A 302 -25.72 20.25 -9.44
N GLU A 303 -26.21 21.34 -8.83
CA GLU A 303 -27.62 21.67 -8.79
C GLU A 303 -27.84 23.20 -8.78
N ALA A 304 -29.02 23.67 -9.18
CA ALA A 304 -29.35 25.10 -9.15
C ALA A 304 -29.38 25.67 -7.73
N GLY A 305 -29.80 24.87 -6.75
CA GLY A 305 -29.85 25.24 -5.34
C GLY A 305 -28.51 25.14 -4.61
N GLY A 306 -27.46 24.56 -5.20
CA GLY A 306 -26.18 24.39 -4.50
C GLY A 306 -25.35 23.21 -4.99
N ILE A 307 -24.56 22.64 -4.08
CA ILE A 307 -23.52 21.63 -4.34
C ILE A 307 -22.48 22.20 -5.30
N ARG A 308 -21.67 23.12 -4.79
CA ARG A 308 -20.62 23.80 -5.54
C ARG A 308 -19.47 22.83 -5.79
N ALA A 309 -19.01 22.73 -7.03
CA ALA A 309 -17.77 22.01 -7.29
C ALA A 309 -16.59 22.92 -6.91
N PRO A 310 -15.66 22.48 -6.06
CA PRO A 310 -14.55 23.32 -5.63
C PRO A 310 -13.43 23.42 -6.68
N LYS A 311 -12.72 24.55 -6.68
CA LYS A 311 -11.52 24.76 -7.52
C LYS A 311 -10.31 24.06 -6.90
N TRP A 312 -10.24 24.06 -5.58
CA TRP A 312 -9.15 23.53 -4.79
C TRP A 312 -9.66 22.55 -3.75
N TYR A 313 -8.97 21.42 -3.62
CA TYR A 313 -8.98 20.61 -2.42
C TYR A 313 -7.72 20.92 -1.61
N TRP A 314 -7.81 20.88 -0.30
CA TRP A 314 -6.67 21.02 0.59
C TRP A 314 -6.75 20.03 1.74
N LYS A 315 -5.60 19.50 2.17
CA LYS A 315 -5.50 18.59 3.32
C LYS A 315 -4.38 19.04 4.22
N ILE A 316 -4.70 19.42 5.45
CA ILE A 316 -3.76 19.71 6.52
C ILE A 316 -3.62 18.46 7.38
N ILE A 317 -2.38 18.03 7.60
CA ILE A 317 -2.07 16.98 8.58
C ILE A 317 -1.24 17.58 9.71
N VAL A 318 -1.59 17.27 10.96
CA VAL A 318 -0.90 17.75 12.15
C VAL A 318 -0.63 16.59 13.09
N SER A 319 0.64 16.39 13.48
CA SER A 319 1.00 15.40 14.50
C SER A 319 0.35 15.76 15.84
N SER A 320 -0.25 14.76 16.49
CA SER A 320 -0.81 14.89 17.85
C SER A 320 0.25 15.00 18.95
N SER A 321 1.54 14.82 18.62
CA SER A 321 2.64 14.96 19.57
C SER A 321 2.79 16.36 20.14
N SER A 322 3.61 16.47 21.18
CA SER A 322 3.92 17.76 21.82
C SER A 322 4.50 18.79 20.86
N SER A 323 5.14 18.40 19.76
CA SER A 323 5.71 19.34 18.78
C SER A 323 4.70 19.87 17.77
N ARG A 324 3.46 19.35 17.76
CA ARG A 324 2.33 19.77 16.90
C ARG A 324 2.74 20.21 15.49
N ALA A 325 3.59 19.43 14.83
CA ALA A 325 4.12 19.77 13.52
C ALA A 325 3.05 19.53 12.45
N GLY A 326 2.91 20.43 11.48
CA GLY A 326 1.87 20.33 10.45
C GLY A 326 2.29 20.80 9.05
N ILE A 327 1.66 20.23 8.03
CA ILE A 327 1.84 20.59 6.61
C ILE A 327 0.48 20.58 5.92
N ALA A 328 0.32 21.40 4.88
CA ALA A 328 -0.86 21.37 4.03
C ALA A 328 -0.52 20.96 2.60
N PHE A 329 -1.33 20.10 2.00
CA PHE A 329 -1.34 19.79 0.58
C PHE A 329 -2.50 20.53 -0.09
N VAL A 330 -2.30 21.00 -1.31
CA VAL A 330 -3.34 21.67 -2.10
C VAL A 330 -3.35 21.06 -3.49
N THR A 331 -4.52 20.61 -3.96
CA THR A 331 -4.73 20.01 -5.28
C THR A 331 -5.76 20.78 -6.07
N ASN A 332 -5.40 21.16 -7.31
CA ASN A 332 -6.31 21.77 -8.25
C ASN A 332 -7.28 20.73 -8.82
N ASN A 333 -8.58 20.97 -8.65
CA ASN A 333 -9.65 20.13 -9.17
C ASN A 333 -10.03 20.53 -10.60
N ASP A 334 -9.05 20.54 -11.51
CA ASP A 334 -9.28 20.86 -12.91
C ASP A 334 -8.32 20.05 -13.81
N PRO A 335 -8.77 18.88 -14.32
CA PRO A 335 -7.93 18.03 -15.15
C PRO A 335 -7.69 18.58 -16.55
N PHE A 336 -8.34 19.69 -16.92
CA PHE A 336 -8.30 20.25 -18.28
C PHE A 336 -7.26 21.37 -18.43
N ARG A 337 -6.63 21.79 -17.34
CA ARG A 337 -5.58 22.82 -17.37
C ARG A 337 -4.27 22.26 -17.94
N THR A 338 -3.46 23.17 -18.45
CA THR A 338 -2.09 22.87 -18.91
C THR A 338 -1.03 23.74 -18.23
N GLU A 339 -1.45 24.74 -17.47
CA GLU A 339 -0.57 25.67 -16.76
C GLU A 339 -1.21 26.19 -15.46
N MET A 340 -0.35 26.54 -14.50
CA MET A 340 -0.70 27.16 -13.23
C MET A 340 0.21 28.37 -13.00
N PRO A 341 -0.28 29.60 -13.23
CA PRO A 341 0.46 30.82 -12.91
C PRO A 341 0.76 30.90 -11.41
N ALA A 342 1.93 31.42 -11.05
CA ALA A 342 2.38 31.48 -9.65
C ALA A 342 1.44 32.34 -8.78
N GLU A 343 0.84 33.37 -9.36
CA GLU A 343 -0.14 34.25 -8.71
C GLU A 343 -1.50 33.60 -8.43
N GLU A 344 -1.80 32.46 -9.06
CA GLU A 344 -3.00 31.67 -8.75
C GLU A 344 -2.81 30.70 -7.59
N LEU A 345 -1.57 30.43 -7.20
CA LEU A 345 -1.28 29.58 -6.05
C LEU A 345 -1.75 30.26 -4.77
N LEU A 346 -2.33 29.47 -3.87
CA LEU A 346 -2.81 29.94 -2.57
C LEU A 346 -1.66 30.26 -1.61
N CYS A 347 -0.46 29.73 -1.88
CA CYS A 347 0.74 29.93 -1.07
C CYS A 347 2.00 29.65 -1.91
N GLU A 348 3.19 29.94 -1.36
CA GLU A 348 4.45 29.43 -1.89
C GLU A 348 4.48 27.89 -1.83
N ASP A 349 4.81 27.22 -2.93
CA ASP A 349 5.03 25.77 -2.93
C ASP A 349 6.29 25.41 -2.12
N VAL A 350 6.08 24.71 -1.00
CA VAL A 350 7.14 24.26 -0.11
C VAL A 350 7.34 22.74 -0.13
N CYS A 351 6.74 22.01 -1.09
CA CYS A 351 6.83 20.56 -1.15
C CYS A 351 8.28 20.08 -1.17
N GLU A 352 9.10 20.59 -2.09
CA GLU A 352 10.51 20.18 -2.22
C GLU A 352 11.32 20.52 -0.95
N ARG A 353 11.11 21.73 -0.41
CA ARG A 353 11.78 22.23 0.79
C ARG A 353 11.60 21.29 1.98
N TYR A 354 10.40 20.75 2.17
CA TYR A 354 10.05 19.88 3.30
C TYR A 354 9.93 18.39 2.96
N GLY A 355 10.40 17.97 1.78
CA GLY A 355 10.49 16.56 1.38
C GLY A 355 9.18 15.92 0.93
N TRP A 356 8.15 16.71 0.62
CA TRP A 356 6.83 16.26 0.20
C TRP A 356 6.62 16.25 -1.33
N ALA A 357 7.64 16.58 -2.12
CA ALA A 357 7.53 16.60 -3.57
C ALA A 357 7.19 15.21 -4.14
N GLY A 358 6.11 15.12 -4.91
CA GLY A 358 5.71 13.94 -5.66
C GLY A 358 5.98 14.08 -7.15
N SER A 359 6.47 13.02 -7.81
CA SER A 359 6.77 13.05 -9.25
C SER A 359 5.55 13.32 -10.14
N SER A 360 4.35 12.96 -9.68
CA SER A 360 3.09 13.19 -10.39
C SER A 360 2.43 14.52 -10.05
N PHE A 361 2.92 15.27 -9.06
CA PHE A 361 2.24 16.47 -8.55
C PHE A 361 2.09 17.58 -9.60
N GLY A 362 3.01 17.66 -10.57
CA GLY A 362 2.89 18.59 -11.71
C GLY A 362 1.91 18.16 -12.81
N ASN A 363 1.28 16.98 -12.71
CA ASN A 363 0.36 16.48 -13.72
C ASN A 363 -1.06 17.02 -13.48
N PHE A 364 -1.51 17.91 -14.37
CA PHE A 364 -2.85 18.53 -14.30
C PHE A 364 -3.99 17.53 -14.45
N GLU A 365 -3.90 16.58 -15.39
CA GLU A 365 -4.93 15.55 -15.62
C GLU A 365 -5.20 14.75 -14.33
N ARG A 366 -4.16 14.51 -13.53
CA ARG A 366 -4.25 13.85 -12.22
C ARG A 366 -4.54 14.81 -11.06
N GLY A 367 -4.64 16.10 -11.31
CA GLY A 367 -4.79 17.17 -10.33
C GLY A 367 -3.46 17.79 -9.90
N TYR A 368 -3.15 18.99 -10.41
CA TYR A 368 -1.93 19.70 -10.04
C TYR A 368 -1.86 19.93 -8.52
N THR A 369 -0.81 19.44 -7.88
CA THR A 369 -0.69 19.38 -6.41
C THR A 369 0.59 20.06 -5.94
N TYR A 370 0.51 20.77 -4.81
CA TYR A 370 1.65 21.43 -4.18
C TYR A 370 1.43 21.53 -2.66
N CYS A 371 2.40 22.06 -1.92
CA CYS A 371 2.37 22.08 -0.46
C CYS A 371 2.48 23.50 0.06
N CYS A 372 1.77 23.78 1.14
CA CYS A 372 1.86 25.03 1.91
C CYS A 372 2.34 24.74 3.33
N THR A 373 2.95 25.75 3.95
CA THR A 373 2.90 25.81 5.42
C THR A 373 1.45 26.03 5.86
N VAL A 374 1.07 25.51 7.02
CA VAL A 374 -0.30 25.66 7.54
C VAL A 374 -0.66 27.13 7.74
N GLU A 375 0.28 27.95 8.23
CA GLU A 375 0.11 29.39 8.42
C GLU A 375 -0.18 30.11 7.08
N SER A 376 0.60 29.83 6.03
CA SER A 376 0.38 30.46 4.72
C SER A 376 -0.97 30.08 4.12
N LEU A 377 -1.38 28.80 4.26
CA LEU A 377 -2.69 28.37 3.76
C LEU A 377 -3.84 29.00 4.56
N GLN A 378 -3.72 29.07 5.90
CA GLN A 378 -4.67 29.78 6.75
C GLN A 378 -4.77 31.26 6.33
N ALA A 379 -3.67 31.92 5.99
CA ALA A 379 -3.70 33.30 5.52
C ALA A 379 -4.49 33.46 4.21
N ALA A 380 -4.43 32.45 3.32
CA ALA A 380 -5.14 32.45 2.04
C ALA A 380 -6.62 32.02 2.14
N ILE A 381 -6.95 31.13 3.07
CA ILE A 381 -8.30 30.56 3.22
C ILE A 381 -8.84 30.89 4.62
N GLU A 382 -9.81 31.79 4.68
CA GLU A 382 -10.41 32.24 5.94
C GLU A 382 -11.20 31.13 6.66
N ASP A 383 -11.75 30.17 5.92
CA ASP A 383 -12.52 29.05 6.45
C ASP A 383 -11.70 28.06 7.29
N ILE A 384 -10.36 28.06 7.17
CA ILE A 384 -9.52 27.20 7.99
C ILE A 384 -9.53 27.72 9.44
N PRO A 385 -9.85 26.88 10.44
CA PRO A 385 -9.92 27.30 11.83
C PRO A 385 -8.64 28.00 12.30
N ARG A 386 -8.76 29.21 12.87
CA ARG A 386 -7.62 30.02 13.33
C ARG A 386 -7.03 29.56 14.65
N ASP A 387 -7.79 28.77 15.40
CA ASP A 387 -7.37 28.08 16.61
C ASP A 387 -6.59 26.79 16.31
N LEU A 388 -6.54 26.33 15.06
CA LEU A 388 -5.58 25.32 14.60
C LEU A 388 -4.16 25.89 14.70
N LYS A 389 -3.51 25.61 15.84
CA LYS A 389 -2.12 26.00 16.10
C LYS A 389 -1.17 24.88 15.71
N VAL A 390 -0.18 25.22 14.91
CA VAL A 390 0.92 24.36 14.48
C VAL A 390 2.22 25.03 14.93
N GLU A 391 3.11 24.27 15.58
CA GLU A 391 4.33 24.84 16.19
C GLU A 391 5.53 24.79 15.24
N SER A 392 5.50 23.89 14.26
CA SER A 392 6.55 23.74 13.24
C SER A 392 6.00 23.08 11.97
N VAL A 393 6.73 23.18 10.86
CA VAL A 393 6.32 22.52 9.61
C VAL A 393 6.58 21.01 9.73
N LEU A 394 5.57 20.19 9.42
CA LEU A 394 5.73 18.74 9.37
C LEU A 394 6.55 18.38 8.14
N GLU A 395 7.79 17.98 8.36
CA GLU A 395 8.67 17.56 7.28
C GLU A 395 8.39 16.09 6.90
N ASN A 396 8.37 15.81 5.60
CA ASN A 396 8.63 14.49 5.03
C ASN A 396 10.11 14.33 4.69
N GLN A 397 10.93 14.97 5.51
CA GLN A 397 12.25 14.45 5.81
C GLN A 397 12.01 13.18 6.62
N ARG A 398 12.79 12.13 6.36
CA ARG A 398 12.96 11.04 7.31
C ARG A 398 13.55 11.65 8.59
N HIS A 399 12.74 12.28 9.43
CA HIS A 399 13.07 12.30 10.83
C HIS A 399 13.15 10.83 11.22
N SER A 400 14.34 10.48 11.67
CA SER A 400 14.68 9.29 12.40
C SER A 400 13.70 9.03 13.55
N VAL A 401 12.47 8.60 13.23
CA VAL A 401 11.85 7.50 13.96
C VAL A 401 12.74 6.34 13.61
N GLU A 402 13.37 5.80 14.65
CA GLU A 402 14.39 4.76 14.63
C GLU A 402 14.55 4.17 13.24
N SER A 403 15.61 4.61 12.57
CA SER A 403 16.35 3.65 11.78
C SER A 403 16.31 2.35 12.57
N VAL A 404 15.72 1.29 12.02
CA VAL A 404 16.43 0.02 12.19
C VAL A 404 17.86 0.37 11.83
N ASP A 405 18.66 0.30 12.87
CA ASP A 405 19.91 0.99 13.00
C ASP A 405 20.86 0.52 11.91
N PHE A 406 20.82 1.17 10.75
CA PHE A 406 22.02 1.36 9.94
C PHE A 406 22.59 2.76 10.18
N ARG A 407 22.31 3.37 11.34
CA ARG A 407 23.33 4.07 12.09
C ARG A 407 24.11 3.03 12.93
N ARG A 408 24.93 2.29 12.20
CA ARG A 408 26.34 2.49 12.51
C ARG A 408 26.68 3.97 12.24
N THR A 409 26.18 4.89 13.10
CA THR A 409 27.08 5.88 13.68
C THR A 409 28.30 5.08 14.09
N CYS A 410 29.46 5.71 14.06
CA CYS A 410 30.66 5.00 14.47
C CYS A 410 30.54 4.39 15.88
N ALA A 411 29.54 4.77 16.68
CA ALA A 411 29.17 4.17 17.96
C ALA A 411 28.68 2.71 17.90
N GLY A 412 28.14 2.20 16.79
CA GLY A 412 27.73 0.79 16.62
C GLY A 412 28.78 -0.11 15.96
N MET A 413 29.85 0.49 15.43
CA MET A 413 31.00 -0.20 14.85
C MET A 413 31.96 -0.54 15.99
N GLY A 414 31.79 -1.71 16.61
CA GLY A 414 32.82 -2.27 17.49
C GLY A 414 34.19 -2.27 16.77
N GLN A 415 35.28 -2.37 17.53
CA GLN A 415 36.66 -2.34 17.02
C GLN A 415 36.99 -3.37 15.91
N ASP A 416 36.04 -4.27 15.58
CA ASP A 416 36.07 -5.24 14.48
C ASP A 416 35.14 -4.89 13.29
N ALA A 417 34.72 -3.64 13.11
CA ALA A 417 33.94 -3.26 11.92
C ALA A 417 34.80 -3.40 10.66
N GLY A 418 34.57 -4.50 9.93
CA GLY A 418 35.22 -4.81 8.67
C GLY A 418 35.25 -3.63 7.70
N GLU A 419 36.31 -3.57 6.91
CA GLU A 419 36.56 -2.52 5.92
C GLU A 419 35.38 -2.43 4.93
N THR A 420 34.65 -1.31 4.93
CA THR A 420 33.52 -1.07 3.99
C THR A 420 33.97 -0.22 2.82
N ALA A 421 33.34 -0.38 1.65
CA ALA A 421 33.66 0.39 0.45
C ALA A 421 32.40 0.96 -0.22
N LEU A 422 32.61 2.02 -1.00
CA LEU A 422 31.62 2.63 -1.89
C LEU A 422 31.97 2.25 -3.32
N LEU A 423 30.97 1.78 -4.07
CA LEU A 423 31.13 1.42 -5.47
C LEU A 423 30.26 2.31 -6.36
N CYS A 424 30.90 3.02 -7.28
CA CYS A 424 30.25 3.71 -8.38
C CYS A 424 30.31 2.85 -9.64
N SER A 425 29.46 1.83 -9.71
CA SER A 425 29.46 0.85 -10.79
C SER A 425 29.23 1.49 -12.17
N GLY A 426 29.87 0.91 -13.19
CA GLY A 426 29.77 1.33 -14.59
C GLY A 426 31.10 1.87 -15.12
N THR A 427 31.37 1.66 -16.41
CA THR A 427 32.64 2.00 -17.04
C THR A 427 32.97 3.48 -16.88
N GLY A 428 34.07 3.77 -16.17
CA GLY A 428 34.52 5.15 -15.92
C GLY A 428 33.70 5.94 -14.89
N ASN A 429 32.68 5.33 -14.27
CA ASN A 429 31.95 5.95 -13.18
C ASN A 429 32.82 5.95 -11.91
N VAL A 430 32.90 7.08 -11.21
CA VAL A 430 33.72 7.23 -10.01
C VAL A 430 32.98 8.06 -8.98
N LEU A 431 33.34 7.93 -7.72
CA LEU A 431 32.83 8.79 -6.66
C LEU A 431 33.35 10.22 -6.91
N GLU A 432 32.51 11.25 -6.85
CA GLU A 432 32.91 12.64 -7.17
C GLU A 432 34.12 13.13 -6.37
N LYS A 433 34.26 12.65 -5.12
CA LYS A 433 35.34 12.99 -4.20
C LYS A 433 36.58 12.09 -4.31
N SER A 434 36.62 11.21 -5.31
CA SER A 434 37.69 10.23 -5.55
C SER A 434 37.95 10.11 -7.05
N THR A 435 39.10 9.55 -7.41
CA THR A 435 39.34 9.13 -8.80
C THR A 435 39.09 7.63 -8.98
N LYS A 436 38.59 6.95 -7.95
CA LYS A 436 38.39 5.50 -7.93
C LYS A 436 36.92 5.14 -7.98
N GLN A 437 36.64 4.09 -8.74
CA GLN A 437 35.32 3.46 -8.84
C GLN A 437 34.92 2.77 -7.53
N LEU A 438 35.87 2.05 -6.93
CA LEU A 438 35.75 1.44 -5.61
C LEU A 438 36.59 2.25 -4.60
N THR A 439 35.92 2.91 -3.66
CA THR A 439 36.59 3.75 -2.65
C THR A 439 36.31 3.22 -1.26
N LYS A 440 37.37 2.84 -0.55
CA LYS A 440 37.28 2.41 0.87
C LYS A 440 36.79 3.57 1.72
N LYS A 441 35.91 3.26 2.67
CA LYS A 441 35.43 4.20 3.67
C LYS A 441 35.61 3.61 5.07
N THR A 442 36.04 4.44 6.00
CA THR A 442 36.04 4.11 7.43
C THR A 442 35.16 5.09 8.17
N CYS A 443 34.53 4.62 9.24
CA CYS A 443 33.67 5.49 10.02
C CYS A 443 34.51 6.50 10.79
N SER A 444 34.16 7.80 10.69
CA SER A 444 34.83 8.88 11.42
C SER A 444 34.03 9.25 12.68
N LYS A 445 32.83 9.82 12.51
CA LYS A 445 31.87 10.11 13.59
C LYS A 445 30.45 10.26 13.03
N GLY A 446 29.42 9.81 13.74
CA GLY A 446 28.03 10.01 13.31
C GLY A 446 27.81 9.56 11.86
N THR A 447 27.44 10.49 10.97
CA THR A 447 27.23 10.31 9.52
C THR A 447 28.46 10.61 8.65
N VAL A 448 29.60 10.93 9.27
CA VAL A 448 30.85 11.29 8.61
C VAL A 448 31.72 10.06 8.42
N PHE A 449 32.17 9.87 7.18
CA PHE A 449 33.10 8.81 6.79
C PHE A 449 34.43 9.41 6.36
N LYS A 450 35.53 8.74 6.71
CA LYS A 450 36.84 8.98 6.10
C LYS A 450 36.89 8.26 4.76
N VAL A 451 37.05 9.05 3.70
CA VAL A 451 37.16 8.59 2.31
C VAL A 451 38.49 9.13 1.79
N GLU A 452 39.41 8.22 1.45
CA GLU A 452 40.79 8.57 1.06
C GLU A 452 41.53 9.49 2.06
N GLY A 453 41.20 9.37 3.35
CA GLY A 453 41.80 10.16 4.44
C GLY A 453 41.12 11.50 4.73
N ALA A 454 40.11 11.90 3.95
CA ALA A 454 39.32 13.10 4.18
C ALA A 454 37.93 12.76 4.76
N ASP A 455 37.45 13.60 5.69
CA ASP A 455 36.10 13.49 6.22
C ASP A 455 35.06 13.94 5.19
N ALA A 456 34.02 13.14 4.99
CA ALA A 456 32.89 13.44 4.13
C ALA A 456 31.57 12.97 4.76
N GLU A 457 30.56 13.84 4.72
CA GLU A 457 29.20 13.46 5.13
C GLU A 457 28.60 12.46 4.16
N ALA A 458 27.87 11.47 4.67
CA ALA A 458 27.24 10.42 3.87
C ALA A 458 26.40 10.95 2.70
N LYS A 459 25.67 12.06 2.92
CA LYS A 459 24.82 12.71 1.91
C LYS A 459 25.60 13.34 0.75
N ASP A 460 26.89 13.62 0.95
CA ASP A 460 27.77 14.24 -0.03
C ASP A 460 28.59 13.20 -0.82
N LEU A 461 28.38 11.91 -0.55
CA LEU A 461 29.04 10.80 -1.24
C LEU A 461 28.21 10.40 -2.46
N LYS A 462 28.53 11.01 -3.61
CA LYS A 462 27.82 10.81 -4.86
C LYS A 462 28.73 10.23 -5.93
N CYS A 463 28.18 9.36 -6.76
CA CYS A 463 28.82 8.93 -8.00
C CYS A 463 28.59 9.97 -9.08
N LYS A 464 29.54 10.12 -10.00
CA LYS A 464 29.39 11.03 -11.15
C LYS A 464 28.20 10.65 -12.03
N GLU A 465 27.95 9.36 -12.18
CA GLU A 465 26.81 8.82 -12.92
C GLU A 465 25.94 7.91 -12.04
N ALA A 466 24.66 7.79 -12.41
CA ALA A 466 23.71 6.93 -11.70
C ALA A 466 24.12 5.46 -11.79
N VAL A 467 24.06 4.76 -10.65
CA VAL A 467 24.32 3.32 -10.59
C VAL A 467 23.02 2.57 -10.91
N VAL A 468 22.95 1.97 -12.10
CA VAL A 468 21.76 1.27 -12.62
C VAL A 468 21.88 -0.25 -12.60
N GLY A 469 23.02 -0.81 -12.21
CA GLY A 469 23.31 -2.26 -12.25
C GLY A 469 23.81 -2.72 -13.63
N ASP A 470 24.48 -3.86 -13.69
CA ASP A 470 25.12 -4.45 -14.87
C ASP A 470 24.83 -5.97 -14.92
N ILE A 471 25.12 -6.62 -16.05
CA ILE A 471 24.94 -8.07 -16.24
C ILE A 471 26.23 -8.72 -16.74
N LEU A 472 26.61 -9.83 -16.08
CA LEU A 472 27.74 -10.66 -16.46
C LEU A 472 27.25 -12.02 -16.94
N ALA A 473 27.41 -12.28 -18.23
CA ALA A 473 27.22 -13.62 -18.80
C ALA A 473 28.41 -14.52 -18.42
N THR A 474 28.12 -15.75 -18.01
CA THR A 474 29.17 -16.72 -17.64
C THR A 474 29.09 -17.98 -18.50
N THR A 475 30.16 -18.79 -18.47
CA THR A 475 30.17 -20.14 -19.05
C THR A 475 29.75 -21.23 -18.06
N GLU A 476 29.32 -20.84 -16.86
CA GLU A 476 28.92 -21.76 -15.80
C GLU A 476 27.57 -22.39 -16.14
N LEU A 477 27.51 -23.71 -16.18
CA LEU A 477 26.29 -24.46 -16.43
C LEU A 477 25.42 -24.51 -15.17
N CYS A 478 24.11 -24.36 -15.35
CA CYS A 478 23.14 -24.36 -14.28
C CYS A 478 21.88 -25.16 -14.67
N GLY A 479 20.97 -25.37 -13.71
CA GLY A 479 19.65 -25.99 -13.98
C GLY A 479 19.74 -27.41 -14.55
N ASN A 480 20.70 -28.22 -14.06
CA ASN A 480 21.06 -29.53 -14.60
C ASN A 480 21.57 -29.47 -16.05
N GLN A 481 22.49 -28.54 -16.32
CA GLN A 481 23.10 -28.31 -17.64
C GLN A 481 22.12 -27.87 -18.74
N ARG A 482 20.96 -27.34 -18.36
CA ARG A 482 19.95 -26.82 -19.29
C ARG A 482 20.10 -25.32 -19.59
N GLY A 483 20.97 -24.64 -18.86
CA GLY A 483 21.18 -23.22 -19.02
C GLY A 483 22.57 -22.78 -18.58
N TYR A 484 22.81 -21.48 -18.75
CA TYR A 484 24.01 -20.79 -18.31
C TYR A 484 23.68 -19.77 -17.23
N LEU A 485 24.60 -19.59 -16.28
CA LEU A 485 24.44 -18.62 -15.22
C LEU A 485 24.74 -17.20 -15.72
N TYR A 486 23.83 -16.28 -15.46
CA TYR A 486 23.99 -14.84 -15.60
C TYR A 486 24.02 -14.22 -14.21
N ARG A 487 24.92 -13.29 -13.96
CA ARG A 487 24.99 -12.55 -12.70
C ARG A 487 24.54 -11.12 -12.96
N LEU A 488 23.49 -10.69 -12.29
CA LEU A 488 23.00 -9.32 -12.32
C LEU A 488 23.46 -8.64 -11.03
N GLY A 489 23.99 -7.43 -11.13
CA GLY A 489 24.60 -6.78 -9.98
C GLY A 489 25.42 -5.57 -10.37
N PHE A 490 26.64 -5.46 -9.85
CA PHE A 490 27.46 -4.26 -9.97
C PHE A 490 28.88 -4.59 -10.42
N ASN A 491 29.31 -3.96 -11.50
CA ASN A 491 30.64 -4.11 -12.06
C ASN A 491 31.61 -3.10 -11.42
N ALA A 492 32.64 -3.61 -10.75
CA ALA A 492 33.70 -2.83 -10.11
C ALA A 492 35.02 -2.87 -10.92
N ASP A 493 34.91 -3.01 -12.24
CA ASP A 493 35.98 -3.10 -13.23
C ASP A 493 37.03 -4.15 -12.81
N THR A 494 38.26 -3.71 -12.51
CA THR A 494 39.37 -4.58 -12.12
C THR A 494 39.17 -5.28 -10.77
N ASN A 495 38.21 -4.82 -9.96
CA ASN A 495 37.88 -5.41 -8.66
C ASN A 495 36.79 -6.49 -8.76
N GLY A 496 36.33 -6.81 -9.97
CA GLY A 496 35.39 -7.89 -10.24
C GLY A 496 33.92 -7.47 -10.23
N PHE A 497 33.04 -8.46 -10.19
CA PHE A 497 31.59 -8.29 -10.28
C PHE A 497 30.92 -8.67 -8.96
N ILE A 498 30.12 -7.76 -8.41
CA ILE A 498 29.32 -7.99 -7.20
C ILE A 498 27.95 -8.46 -7.63
N THR A 499 27.67 -9.74 -7.45
CA THR A 499 26.38 -10.34 -7.79
C THR A 499 25.32 -9.97 -6.75
N TYR A 500 24.16 -9.51 -7.23
CA TYR A 500 22.94 -9.39 -6.44
C TYR A 500 21.99 -10.54 -6.75
N ILE A 501 21.75 -10.82 -8.03
CA ILE A 501 20.88 -11.89 -8.51
C ILE A 501 21.70 -12.85 -9.38
N GLU A 502 21.67 -14.12 -9.05
CA GLU A 502 22.10 -15.19 -9.94
C GLU A 502 20.89 -15.65 -10.75
N SER A 503 20.96 -15.61 -12.08
CA SER A 503 19.91 -16.09 -12.97
C SER A 503 20.40 -17.23 -13.83
N CYS A 504 19.71 -18.36 -13.77
CA CYS A 504 19.95 -19.50 -14.64
C CYS A 504 19.06 -19.38 -15.88
N MET A 505 19.67 -19.12 -17.04
CA MET A 505 18.95 -18.85 -18.28
C MET A 505 19.16 -19.97 -19.30
N ASN A 506 18.06 -20.53 -19.83
CA ASN A 506 18.12 -21.41 -20.98
C ASN A 506 18.25 -20.57 -22.25
N SER A 507 19.44 -20.58 -22.87
CA SER A 507 19.71 -19.78 -24.07
C SER A 507 19.04 -20.30 -25.34
N LEU A 508 18.54 -21.53 -25.35
CA LEU A 508 17.82 -22.08 -26.50
C LEU A 508 16.36 -21.65 -26.52
N THR A 509 15.72 -21.58 -25.35
CA THR A 509 14.30 -21.21 -25.23
C THR A 509 14.07 -19.81 -24.71
N PHE A 510 15.13 -19.09 -24.33
CA PHE A 510 15.08 -17.75 -23.72
C PHE A 510 14.27 -17.70 -22.43
N SER A 511 14.27 -18.80 -21.68
CA SER A 511 13.48 -18.99 -20.47
C SER A 511 14.37 -18.93 -19.22
N VAL A 512 13.97 -18.12 -18.24
CA VAL A 512 14.60 -18.11 -16.91
C VAL A 512 14.18 -19.38 -16.16
N LEU A 513 15.15 -20.26 -15.90
CA LEU A 513 14.92 -21.52 -15.18
C LEU A 513 14.74 -21.25 -13.68
N TYR A 514 15.63 -20.44 -13.11
CA TYR A 514 15.51 -19.93 -11.74
C TYR A 514 16.38 -18.68 -11.56
N THR A 515 16.08 -17.92 -10.52
CA THR A 515 16.96 -16.91 -9.94
C THR A 515 17.20 -17.22 -8.47
N LYS A 516 18.33 -16.75 -7.95
CA LYS A 516 18.73 -16.85 -6.55
C LYS A 516 19.23 -15.50 -6.06
N HIS A 517 18.75 -15.07 -4.91
CA HIS A 517 19.24 -13.89 -4.20
C HIS A 517 19.13 -14.07 -2.69
N VAL A 518 19.75 -13.15 -1.95
CA VAL A 518 19.58 -13.03 -0.50
C VAL A 518 18.65 -11.86 -0.23
N LEU A 519 17.59 -12.12 0.54
CA LEU A 519 16.62 -11.12 0.96
C LEU A 519 16.98 -10.63 2.38
N PRO A 520 17.40 -9.37 2.56
CA PRO A 520 17.92 -8.90 3.83
C PRO A 520 16.80 -8.59 4.83
N GLY A 521 16.42 -9.54 5.67
CA GLY A 521 15.26 -9.43 6.56
C GLY A 521 15.31 -8.27 7.54
N ALA A 522 16.49 -7.97 8.10
CA ALA A 522 16.64 -6.85 9.02
C ALA A 522 16.40 -5.48 8.35
N ALA A 523 16.70 -5.37 7.05
CA ALA A 523 16.62 -4.11 6.31
C ALA A 523 15.36 -3.99 5.45
N ILE A 524 14.64 -5.08 5.20
CA ILE A 524 13.57 -5.11 4.18
C ILE A 524 12.37 -4.21 4.53
N LYS A 525 12.02 -4.06 5.82
CA LYS A 525 11.00 -3.07 6.24
C LYS A 525 11.39 -1.62 5.95
N SER A 526 12.70 -1.36 5.85
CA SER A 526 13.28 -0.05 5.56
C SER A 526 13.70 0.10 4.09
N ALA A 527 13.28 -0.83 3.22
CA ALA A 527 13.55 -0.75 1.79
C ALA A 527 13.04 0.58 1.22
N VAL A 528 13.77 1.11 0.24
CA VAL A 528 13.27 2.27 -0.50
C VAL A 528 12.00 1.90 -1.29
N THR A 529 11.09 2.87 -1.45
CA THR A 529 9.90 2.70 -2.29
C THR A 529 10.28 2.28 -3.71
N ASP A 530 9.50 1.36 -4.29
CA ASP A 530 9.69 0.84 -5.64
C ASP A 530 9.98 1.94 -6.66
N THR A 531 11.04 1.75 -7.43
CA THR A 531 11.37 2.64 -8.54
C THR A 531 10.94 2.05 -9.87
N THR A 532 10.54 2.95 -10.78
CA THR A 532 10.41 2.60 -12.19
C THR A 532 11.81 2.49 -12.81
N GLY A 533 12.14 1.33 -13.37
CA GLY A 533 13.39 1.10 -14.08
C GLY A 533 13.20 0.92 -15.58
N THR A 534 14.29 1.06 -16.33
CA THR A 534 14.32 0.74 -17.76
C THR A 534 14.77 -0.70 -17.95
N TRP A 535 13.96 -1.50 -18.67
CA TRP A 535 14.31 -2.88 -19.00
C TRP A 535 15.54 -2.95 -19.90
N ARG A 536 16.43 -3.89 -19.59
CA ARG A 536 17.67 -4.14 -20.34
C ARG A 536 17.79 -5.62 -20.67
N LYS A 537 18.68 -5.93 -21.61
CA LYS A 537 18.97 -7.30 -22.06
C LYS A 537 20.46 -7.44 -22.34
N SER A 538 21.00 -8.63 -22.13
CA SER A 538 22.33 -8.98 -22.62
C SER A 538 22.32 -9.25 -24.13
N ALA A 539 23.50 -9.53 -24.67
CA ALA A 539 23.67 -9.94 -26.07
C ALA A 539 22.98 -11.27 -26.43
N LEU A 540 22.42 -12.00 -25.45
CA LEU A 540 21.59 -13.18 -25.70
C LEU A 540 20.39 -12.84 -26.60
N PHE A 541 19.74 -11.70 -26.35
CA PHE A 541 18.53 -11.30 -27.06
C PHE A 541 18.89 -10.50 -28.32
N THR A 542 18.85 -11.19 -29.46
CA THR A 542 19.09 -10.61 -30.79
C THR A 542 17.83 -9.94 -31.35
N GLU A 543 17.93 -9.28 -32.51
CA GLU A 543 16.74 -8.75 -33.19
C GLU A 543 15.70 -9.84 -33.55
N ALA A 544 16.12 -11.09 -33.71
CA ALA A 544 15.20 -12.20 -33.96
C ALA A 544 14.33 -12.54 -32.74
N VAL A 545 14.82 -12.25 -31.52
CA VAL A 545 14.12 -12.46 -30.25
C VAL A 545 14.32 -11.22 -29.39
N ASN A 546 13.55 -10.18 -29.72
CA ASN A 546 13.67 -8.87 -29.09
C ASN A 546 12.54 -8.65 -28.06
N PRO A 547 12.77 -8.89 -26.76
CA PRO A 547 11.72 -8.80 -25.75
C PRO A 547 11.19 -7.38 -25.50
N ASP A 548 11.85 -6.33 -26.00
CA ASP A 548 11.34 -4.96 -25.87
C ASP A 548 10.04 -4.72 -26.63
N THR A 549 9.80 -5.48 -27.70
CA THR A 549 8.62 -5.33 -28.55
C THR A 549 7.58 -6.43 -28.32
N LEU A 550 7.99 -7.59 -27.82
CA LEU A 550 7.14 -8.79 -27.75
C LEU A 550 6.04 -8.72 -26.69
N TYR A 551 6.22 -7.92 -25.64
CA TYR A 551 5.22 -7.74 -24.59
C TYR A 551 4.09 -6.77 -24.98
N GLY A 552 4.14 -6.14 -26.16
CA GLY A 552 3.02 -5.33 -26.65
C GLY A 552 1.79 -6.19 -26.97
N GLN A 553 0.60 -5.76 -26.56
CA GLN A 553 -0.65 -6.51 -26.77
C GLN A 553 -0.90 -6.84 -28.24
N ALA A 554 -0.56 -5.94 -29.17
CA ALA A 554 -0.71 -6.18 -30.61
C ALA A 554 0.20 -7.32 -31.10
N GLN A 555 1.45 -7.36 -30.64
CA GLN A 555 2.40 -8.42 -30.94
C GLN A 555 1.97 -9.75 -30.32
N GLN A 556 1.51 -9.72 -29.06
CA GLN A 556 0.96 -10.90 -28.40
C GLN A 556 -0.27 -11.43 -29.12
N LEU A 557 -1.19 -10.57 -29.55
CA LEU A 557 -2.38 -10.99 -30.29
C LEU A 557 -2.00 -11.61 -31.63
N ALA A 558 -1.04 -11.04 -32.35
CA ALA A 558 -0.54 -11.61 -33.60
C ALA A 558 0.10 -12.99 -33.37
N ARG A 559 0.94 -13.13 -32.34
CA ARG A 559 1.59 -14.40 -31.99
C ARG A 559 0.58 -15.46 -31.54
N MET A 560 -0.39 -15.10 -30.69
CA MET A 560 -1.45 -16.00 -30.24
C MET A 560 -2.38 -16.39 -31.40
N THR A 561 -2.60 -15.53 -32.38
CA THR A 561 -3.34 -15.88 -33.61
C THR A 561 -2.61 -16.95 -34.41
N GLU A 562 -1.29 -16.85 -34.54
CA GLU A 562 -0.46 -17.87 -35.19
C GLU A 562 -0.49 -19.20 -34.43
N LEU A 563 -0.38 -19.15 -33.10
CA LEU A 563 -0.36 -20.35 -32.26
C LEU A 563 -1.73 -21.04 -32.18
N LEU A 564 -2.82 -20.28 -32.06
CA LEU A 564 -4.15 -20.83 -31.76
C LEU A 564 -5.05 -20.92 -33.00
N GLY A 565 -4.56 -20.50 -34.16
CA GLY A 565 -5.15 -20.73 -35.48
C GLY A 565 -6.10 -19.64 -35.97
N THR A 566 -6.75 -18.86 -35.09
CA THR A 566 -7.62 -17.73 -35.49
C THR A 566 -7.54 -16.55 -34.53
N ALA A 567 -7.74 -15.34 -35.07
CA ALA A 567 -7.71 -14.11 -34.28
C ALA A 567 -8.85 -14.06 -33.25
N ASP A 568 -10.03 -14.56 -33.59
CA ASP A 568 -11.18 -14.59 -32.68
C ASP A 568 -10.95 -15.53 -31.49
N HIS A 569 -10.21 -16.63 -31.70
CA HIS A 569 -9.81 -17.50 -30.60
C HIS A 569 -8.73 -16.85 -29.73
N ALA A 570 -7.73 -16.20 -30.34
CA ALA A 570 -6.67 -15.50 -29.62
C ALA A 570 -7.20 -14.35 -28.72
N LYS A 571 -8.22 -13.61 -29.19
CA LYS A 571 -8.89 -12.53 -28.42
C LYS A 571 -9.58 -12.99 -27.14
N LYS A 572 -9.75 -14.30 -26.92
CA LYS A 572 -10.24 -14.83 -25.64
C LYS A 572 -9.19 -14.73 -24.53
N TYR A 573 -7.92 -14.68 -24.91
CA TYR A 573 -6.79 -14.66 -23.99
C TYR A 573 -6.11 -13.30 -23.95
N ILE A 574 -5.98 -12.63 -25.11
CA ILE A 574 -5.41 -11.29 -25.20
C ILE A 574 -6.54 -10.27 -25.35
N THR A 575 -6.79 -9.52 -24.29
CA THR A 575 -7.78 -8.44 -24.21
C THR A 575 -7.12 -7.15 -23.70
N ASP A 576 -7.88 -6.06 -23.66
CA ASP A 576 -7.39 -4.78 -23.11
C ASP A 576 -6.98 -4.88 -21.64
N THR A 577 -7.59 -5.81 -20.89
CA THR A 577 -7.35 -6.02 -19.46
C THR A 577 -6.52 -7.27 -19.16
N GLN A 578 -6.36 -8.19 -20.10
CA GLN A 578 -5.66 -9.46 -19.88
C GLN A 578 -4.64 -9.73 -20.99
N TYR A 579 -3.38 -9.85 -20.59
CA TYR A 579 -2.23 -10.06 -21.47
C TYR A 579 -1.03 -10.52 -20.64
N LEU A 580 0.03 -10.97 -21.31
CA LEU A 580 1.26 -11.35 -20.64
C LEU A 580 2.08 -10.11 -20.30
N VAL A 581 2.50 -10.00 -19.04
CA VAL A 581 3.38 -8.94 -18.53
C VAL A 581 4.77 -9.49 -18.26
N LYS A 582 5.72 -8.57 -18.09
CA LYS A 582 7.10 -8.87 -17.68
C LYS A 582 7.11 -9.18 -16.18
N GLY A 583 6.78 -10.42 -15.85
CA GLY A 583 6.78 -10.89 -14.46
C GLY A 583 8.21 -10.99 -13.96
N HIS A 584 8.56 -10.18 -12.96
CA HIS A 584 9.87 -10.25 -12.33
C HIS A 584 10.01 -11.60 -11.63
N VAL A 585 11.13 -12.29 -11.86
CA VAL A 585 11.43 -13.53 -11.15
C VAL A 585 11.96 -13.18 -9.77
N THR A 586 13.02 -12.39 -9.66
CA THR A 586 13.37 -11.64 -8.46
C THR A 586 12.65 -10.29 -8.46
N PRO A 587 11.70 -10.05 -7.53
CA PRO A 587 10.85 -8.87 -7.57
C PRO A 587 11.61 -7.60 -7.16
N ILE A 588 11.13 -6.47 -7.68
CA ILE A 588 11.70 -5.14 -7.40
C ILE A 588 11.69 -4.86 -5.88
N GLY A 589 10.60 -5.22 -5.19
CA GLY A 589 10.43 -4.97 -3.76
C GLY A 589 11.46 -5.67 -2.86
N ASP A 590 12.22 -6.63 -3.38
CA ASP A 590 13.28 -7.31 -2.62
C ASP A 590 14.60 -6.51 -2.60
N GLY A 591 14.68 -5.42 -3.37
CA GLY A 591 15.82 -4.49 -3.39
C GLY A 591 15.71 -3.40 -2.34
N ILE A 592 16.54 -3.46 -1.29
CA ILE A 592 16.53 -2.44 -0.21
C ILE A 592 17.07 -1.06 -0.62
N PHE A 593 17.81 -0.98 -1.73
CA PHE A 593 18.34 0.26 -2.30
C PHE A 593 17.85 0.47 -3.73
N ARG A 594 17.74 1.74 -4.16
CA ARG A 594 17.35 2.07 -5.55
C ARG A 594 18.28 1.43 -6.58
N THR A 595 19.56 1.30 -6.24
CA THR A 595 20.57 0.62 -7.07
C THR A 595 20.29 -0.87 -7.22
N TRP A 596 19.82 -1.54 -6.17
CA TRP A 596 19.45 -2.97 -6.18
C TRP A 596 18.16 -3.19 -6.96
N GLN A 597 17.17 -2.32 -6.74
CA GLN A 597 15.93 -2.31 -7.53
C GLN A 597 16.23 -2.15 -9.02
N HIS A 598 17.07 -1.18 -9.40
CA HIS A 598 17.48 -1.01 -10.80
C HIS A 598 18.24 -2.22 -11.36
N ALA A 599 19.08 -2.88 -10.57
CA ALA A 599 19.79 -4.08 -11.00
C ALA A 599 18.86 -5.26 -11.35
N GLY A 600 17.60 -5.25 -10.89
CA GLY A 600 16.58 -6.23 -11.23
C GLY A 600 15.96 -6.10 -12.63
N PHE A 601 16.10 -4.94 -13.30
CA PHE A 601 15.45 -4.65 -14.59
C PHE A 601 16.22 -5.23 -15.79
N TYR A 602 16.28 -6.55 -15.86
CA TYR A 602 16.84 -7.31 -16.98
C TYR A 602 15.88 -8.42 -17.41
N TYR A 603 15.76 -8.69 -18.72
CA TYR A 603 14.91 -9.80 -19.20
C TYR A 603 15.42 -11.17 -18.76
N GLU A 604 16.69 -11.29 -18.40
CA GLU A 604 17.25 -12.46 -17.72
C GLU A 604 16.70 -12.64 -16.28
N ASN A 605 15.94 -11.68 -15.76
CA ASN A 605 15.20 -11.75 -14.49
C ASN A 605 13.68 -11.59 -14.71
N ALA A 606 13.18 -11.89 -15.91
CA ALA A 606 11.75 -11.80 -16.21
C ALA A 606 11.22 -13.00 -16.99
N VAL A 607 9.96 -13.34 -16.73
CA VAL A 607 9.23 -14.39 -17.44
C VAL A 607 7.85 -13.87 -17.85
N PRO A 608 7.26 -14.38 -18.94
CA PRO A 608 5.89 -14.00 -19.31
C PRO A 608 4.90 -14.52 -18.27
N GLN A 609 4.21 -13.62 -17.58
CA GLN A 609 3.15 -13.99 -16.64
C GLN A 609 1.83 -13.35 -17.06
N TRP A 610 0.71 -14.04 -16.88
CA TRP A 610 -0.59 -13.40 -17.06
C TRP A 610 -0.74 -12.27 -16.06
N LYS A 611 -1.20 -11.11 -16.52
CA LYS A 611 -1.32 -9.89 -15.70
C LYS A 611 -2.03 -10.17 -14.37
N ASP A 612 -3.18 -10.85 -14.42
CA ASP A 612 -3.96 -11.16 -13.21
C ASP A 612 -3.26 -12.12 -12.25
N VAL A 613 -2.41 -13.02 -12.76
CA VAL A 613 -1.60 -13.90 -11.92
C VAL A 613 -0.45 -13.14 -11.27
N ASN A 614 0.27 -12.33 -12.06
CA ASN A 614 1.38 -11.51 -11.61
C ASN A 614 0.94 -10.50 -10.54
N GLU A 615 -0.18 -9.80 -10.77
CA GLU A 615 -0.74 -8.81 -9.83
C GLU A 615 -1.62 -9.44 -8.72
N GLY A 616 -1.96 -10.72 -8.86
CA GLY A 616 -2.76 -11.47 -7.91
C GLY A 616 -1.91 -12.24 -6.90
N ASN A 617 -2.07 -13.56 -6.87
CA ASN A 617 -1.46 -14.40 -5.84
C ASN A 617 0.07 -14.47 -5.94
N TRP A 618 0.66 -14.24 -7.12
CA TRP A 618 2.11 -14.15 -7.23
C TRP A 618 2.65 -12.94 -6.46
N LYS A 619 2.06 -11.75 -6.64
CA LYS A 619 2.37 -10.57 -5.84
C LYS A 619 2.16 -10.81 -4.34
N ARG A 620 1.08 -11.51 -3.97
CA ARG A 620 0.82 -11.89 -2.57
C ARG A 620 1.95 -12.75 -1.98
N VAL A 621 2.46 -13.73 -2.73
CA VAL A 621 3.62 -14.55 -2.32
C VAL A 621 4.87 -13.70 -2.15
N GLU A 622 5.10 -12.71 -3.02
CA GLU A 622 6.22 -11.76 -2.87
C GLU A 622 6.11 -10.91 -1.61
N GLU A 623 4.91 -10.42 -1.27
CA GLU A 623 4.65 -9.67 -0.04
C GLU A 623 4.91 -10.54 1.20
N LEU A 624 4.31 -11.73 1.25
CA LEU A 624 4.50 -12.70 2.34
C LEU A 624 5.99 -13.06 2.55
N THR A 625 6.75 -13.16 1.45
CA THR A 625 8.19 -13.43 1.49
C THR A 625 8.96 -12.33 2.22
N ARG A 626 8.60 -11.06 2.00
CA ARG A 626 9.21 -9.93 2.70
C ARG A 626 8.75 -9.84 4.14
N ASP A 627 7.47 -10.09 4.39
CA ASP A 627 6.89 -10.08 5.73
C ASP A 627 7.58 -11.10 6.65
N ILE A 628 7.83 -12.33 6.16
CA ILE A 628 8.50 -13.35 6.98
C ILE A 628 9.99 -13.06 7.17
N ALA A 629 10.69 -12.56 6.16
CA ALA A 629 12.10 -12.16 6.31
C ALA A 629 12.24 -11.05 7.37
N ALA A 630 11.33 -10.09 7.32
CA ALA A 630 11.23 -9.01 8.30
C ALA A 630 10.87 -9.51 9.71
N HIS A 631 9.89 -10.41 9.81
CA HIS A 631 9.44 -10.96 11.08
C HIS A 631 10.52 -11.80 11.76
N LEU A 632 11.23 -12.64 10.99
CA LEU A 632 12.36 -13.41 11.50
C LEU A 632 13.59 -12.55 11.82
N ASN A 633 13.62 -11.32 11.29
CA ASN A 633 14.77 -10.42 11.34
C ASN A 633 16.05 -11.15 10.88
N GLU A 634 15.92 -11.90 9.78
CA GLU A 634 16.95 -12.82 9.26
C GLU A 634 17.06 -12.66 7.74
N ASP A 635 18.28 -12.71 7.23
CA ASP A 635 18.54 -12.81 5.79
C ASP A 635 18.07 -14.18 5.28
N LEU A 636 17.12 -14.18 4.35
CA LEU A 636 16.61 -15.41 3.73
C LEU A 636 17.30 -15.66 2.40
N ILE A 637 17.68 -16.91 2.15
CA ILE A 637 18.03 -17.34 0.80
C ILE A 637 16.72 -17.59 0.04
N VAL A 638 16.53 -16.86 -1.04
CA VAL A 638 15.37 -16.99 -1.91
C VAL A 638 15.82 -17.60 -3.23
N LEU A 639 15.19 -18.73 -3.59
CA LEU A 639 15.38 -19.40 -4.88
C LEU A 639 14.02 -19.48 -5.55
N GLN A 640 13.87 -18.95 -6.76
CA GLN A 640 12.56 -18.91 -7.42
C GLN A 640 12.71 -19.11 -8.91
N GLY A 641 11.73 -19.71 -9.58
CA GLY A 641 11.90 -20.09 -10.96
C GLY A 641 10.62 -20.56 -11.60
N THR A 642 10.79 -21.24 -12.73
CA THR A 642 9.66 -21.69 -13.54
C THR A 642 9.70 -23.18 -13.82
N ARG A 643 8.54 -23.75 -14.14
CA ARG A 643 8.42 -25.16 -14.56
C ARG A 643 7.32 -25.34 -15.60
N GLY A 644 7.64 -26.11 -16.64
CA GLY A 644 6.72 -26.44 -17.73
C GLY A 644 6.42 -25.24 -18.63
N VAL A 645 5.78 -25.51 -19.76
CA VAL A 645 5.30 -24.49 -20.69
C VAL A 645 3.79 -24.50 -20.65
N LEU A 646 3.17 -23.34 -20.53
CA LEU A 646 1.73 -23.19 -20.58
C LEU A 646 1.24 -23.63 -21.96
N GLU A 647 0.25 -24.51 -22.00
CA GLU A 647 -0.43 -24.88 -23.24
C GLU A 647 -1.85 -24.32 -23.25
N LEU A 648 -2.28 -23.80 -24.40
CA LEU A 648 -3.62 -23.28 -24.63
C LEU A 648 -4.29 -24.09 -25.76
N PRO A 649 -5.62 -24.29 -25.71
CA PRO A 649 -6.31 -25.05 -26.73
C PRO A 649 -6.29 -24.30 -28.07
N HIS A 650 -5.91 -25.01 -29.14
CA HIS A 650 -6.04 -24.53 -30.50
C HIS A 650 -7.54 -24.35 -30.86
N ALA A 651 -7.86 -23.50 -31.83
CA ALA A 651 -9.24 -23.22 -32.24
C ALA A 651 -10.04 -24.46 -32.70
N THR A 652 -9.37 -25.54 -33.06
CA THR A 652 -9.98 -26.84 -33.41
C THR A 652 -10.39 -27.66 -32.19
N GLY A 653 -9.98 -27.28 -30.98
CA GLY A 653 -10.40 -27.84 -29.70
C GLY A 653 -9.76 -29.17 -29.30
N SER A 654 -9.09 -29.90 -30.21
CA SER A 654 -8.48 -31.22 -29.93
C SER A 654 -6.96 -31.19 -29.73
N VAL A 655 -6.33 -30.02 -29.87
CA VAL A 655 -4.87 -29.87 -29.80
C VAL A 655 -4.55 -28.79 -28.78
N MET A 656 -3.68 -29.10 -27.83
CA MET A 656 -3.08 -28.13 -26.91
C MET A 656 -1.79 -27.60 -27.54
N THR A 657 -1.57 -26.29 -27.45
CA THR A 657 -0.45 -25.61 -28.11
C THR A 657 0.40 -24.84 -27.09
N PRO A 658 1.71 -25.10 -27.00
CA PRO A 658 2.62 -24.36 -26.13
C PRO A 658 2.66 -22.87 -26.45
N ALA A 659 2.46 -22.04 -25.43
CA ALA A 659 2.48 -20.59 -25.54
C ALA A 659 3.93 -20.05 -25.51
N THR A 660 4.25 -19.22 -26.50
CA THR A 660 5.56 -18.57 -26.65
C THR A 660 5.37 -17.14 -27.16
N LEU A 661 6.23 -16.20 -26.74
CA LEU A 661 6.15 -14.81 -27.22
C LEU A 661 6.77 -14.62 -28.61
N ALA A 662 7.69 -15.49 -29.04
CA ALA A 662 8.27 -15.49 -30.38
C ALA A 662 8.34 -16.90 -30.97
N SER A 663 8.45 -16.99 -32.30
CA SER A 663 8.65 -18.28 -33.00
C SER A 663 9.95 -18.98 -32.61
N ALA A 664 10.98 -18.20 -32.29
CA ALA A 664 12.26 -18.70 -31.81
C ALA A 664 12.32 -18.93 -30.29
N GLY A 665 11.28 -18.58 -29.51
CA GLY A 665 11.22 -18.87 -28.08
C GLY A 665 10.60 -17.76 -27.21
N ILE A 666 11.08 -17.67 -25.97
CA ILE A 666 10.45 -17.06 -24.80
C ILE A 666 9.16 -17.80 -24.45
N GLU A 667 9.33 -18.93 -23.77
CA GLU A 667 8.22 -19.77 -23.32
C GLU A 667 7.43 -19.07 -22.21
N VAL A 668 6.11 -19.19 -22.27
CA VAL A 668 5.24 -18.80 -21.16
C VAL A 668 5.25 -19.95 -20.16
N PRO A 669 5.81 -19.79 -18.95
CA PRO A 669 5.88 -20.87 -17.99
C PRO A 669 4.48 -21.29 -17.52
N LEU A 670 4.26 -22.59 -17.29
CA LEU A 670 3.02 -23.07 -16.69
C LEU A 670 2.99 -22.80 -15.18
N TRP A 671 4.12 -23.05 -14.50
CA TRP A 671 4.26 -22.86 -13.07
C TRP A 671 5.37 -21.87 -12.76
N SER A 672 5.13 -21.03 -11.76
CA SER A 672 6.17 -20.27 -11.05
C SER A 672 6.30 -20.83 -9.64
N TRP A 673 7.51 -20.92 -9.12
CA TRP A 673 7.76 -21.41 -7.76
C TRP A 673 8.77 -20.53 -7.03
N LYS A 674 8.67 -20.46 -5.70
CA LYS A 674 9.54 -19.65 -4.82
C LYS A 674 9.82 -20.40 -3.53
N VAL A 675 11.08 -20.74 -3.30
CA VAL A 675 11.60 -21.38 -2.10
C VAL A 675 12.23 -20.33 -1.20
N LEU A 676 11.80 -20.29 0.05
CA LEU A 676 12.39 -19.49 1.12
C LEU A 676 13.18 -20.41 2.03
N LYS A 677 14.43 -20.07 2.32
CA LYS A 677 15.31 -20.82 3.22
C LYS A 677 15.85 -19.91 4.32
N SER A 678 15.52 -20.24 5.55
CA SER A 678 16.21 -19.73 6.74
C SER A 678 17.40 -20.66 7.02
N GLU A 679 18.60 -20.07 7.07
CA GLU A 679 19.80 -20.82 7.44
C GLU A 679 19.82 -21.05 8.95
N LYS A 680 19.39 -20.06 9.75
CA LYS A 680 19.38 -20.13 11.21
C LYS A 680 18.47 -21.22 11.75
N LEU A 681 17.27 -21.34 11.18
CA LEU A 681 16.31 -22.37 11.56
C LEU A 681 16.56 -23.70 10.83
N ASN A 682 17.44 -23.69 9.83
CA ASN A 682 17.60 -24.77 8.87
C ASN A 682 16.25 -25.25 8.29
N ALA A 683 15.30 -24.34 8.10
CA ALA A 683 13.94 -24.63 7.64
C ALA A 683 13.65 -23.91 6.32
N GLY A 684 12.73 -24.44 5.52
CA GLY A 684 12.31 -23.79 4.28
C GLY A 684 10.92 -24.18 3.85
N ILE A 685 10.33 -23.34 3.02
CA ILE A 685 8.99 -23.51 2.44
C ILE A 685 9.04 -23.14 0.97
N ALA A 686 8.31 -23.87 0.13
CA ALA A 686 8.15 -23.54 -1.28
C ALA A 686 6.72 -23.11 -1.56
N PHE A 687 6.52 -21.99 -2.25
CA PHE A 687 5.26 -21.60 -2.86
C PHE A 687 5.28 -21.96 -4.33
N VAL A 688 4.16 -22.46 -4.85
CA VAL A 688 3.99 -22.84 -6.24
C VAL A 688 2.72 -22.18 -6.75
N THR A 689 2.80 -21.43 -7.85
CA THR A 689 1.70 -20.66 -8.43
C THR A 689 1.49 -21.03 -9.90
N LEU A 690 0.25 -21.33 -10.27
CA LEU A 690 -0.17 -21.63 -11.64
C LEU A 690 -0.29 -20.33 -12.45
N ASN A 691 0.45 -20.25 -13.54
CA ASN A 691 0.38 -19.16 -14.50
C ASN A 691 -0.68 -19.45 -15.59
N ASN A 692 -1.90 -19.78 -15.17
CA ASN A 692 -3.03 -20.02 -16.06
C ASN A 692 -4.35 -19.57 -15.40
N PRO A 693 -4.80 -18.34 -15.66
CA PRO A 693 -6.03 -17.80 -15.07
C PRO A 693 -7.32 -18.38 -15.68
N TYR A 694 -7.20 -19.22 -16.72
CA TYR A 694 -8.32 -19.83 -17.42
C TYR A 694 -8.61 -21.26 -16.95
N GLU A 695 -7.73 -21.82 -16.14
CA GLU A 695 -7.93 -23.13 -15.55
C GLU A 695 -9.01 -23.07 -14.45
N THR A 696 -9.70 -24.19 -14.24
CA THR A 696 -10.73 -24.29 -13.19
C THR A 696 -10.53 -25.49 -12.27
N LYS A 697 -9.66 -26.43 -12.66
CA LYS A 697 -9.30 -27.60 -11.86
C LYS A 697 -7.91 -28.09 -12.24
N LEU A 698 -7.23 -28.75 -11.31
CA LEU A 698 -5.96 -29.42 -11.58
C LEU A 698 -6.09 -30.91 -11.31
N GLU A 699 -5.51 -31.72 -12.20
CA GLU A 699 -5.46 -33.17 -12.02
C GLU A 699 -4.26 -33.60 -11.17
N GLN A 700 -3.18 -32.81 -11.19
CA GLN A 700 -1.95 -33.14 -10.47
C GLN A 700 -1.21 -31.87 -10.01
N LEU A 701 -0.75 -31.88 -8.75
CA LEU A 701 0.15 -30.89 -8.17
C LEU A 701 1.61 -31.36 -8.30
N LEU A 702 2.56 -30.42 -8.28
CA LEU A 702 4.00 -30.74 -8.32
C LEU A 702 4.51 -31.41 -7.04
N CYS A 703 3.74 -31.29 -5.96
CA CYS A 703 4.05 -31.73 -4.60
C CYS A 703 2.78 -31.71 -3.75
N GLU A 704 2.81 -32.36 -2.58
CA GLU A 704 1.71 -32.30 -1.62
C GLU A 704 1.52 -30.87 -1.11
N ASN A 705 0.26 -30.42 -1.03
CA ASN A 705 -0.06 -29.10 -0.49
C ASN A 705 -0.03 -29.11 1.04
N ILE A 706 0.97 -28.43 1.61
CA ILE A 706 1.18 -28.32 3.05
C ILE A 706 0.90 -26.92 3.61
N CYS A 707 0.25 -26.01 2.86
CA CYS A 707 0.05 -24.62 3.34
C CYS A 707 -0.57 -24.57 4.73
N GLN A 708 -1.66 -25.32 4.95
CA GLN A 708 -2.35 -25.35 6.24
C GLN A 708 -1.46 -25.90 7.36
N GLN A 709 -0.75 -27.00 7.08
CA GLN A 709 0.12 -27.67 8.05
C GLN A 709 1.32 -26.79 8.43
N ALA A 710 1.83 -26.01 7.48
CA ALA A 710 2.98 -25.14 7.64
C ALA A 710 2.62 -23.71 8.10
N GLY A 711 1.33 -23.39 8.29
CA GLY A 711 0.89 -22.05 8.74
C GLY A 711 0.86 -20.98 7.66
N TRP A 712 0.75 -21.37 6.39
CA TRP A 712 0.78 -20.50 5.20
C TRP A 712 -0.53 -20.51 4.40
N SER A 713 -1.65 -20.88 5.03
CA SER A 713 -2.95 -20.84 4.38
C SER A 713 -3.37 -19.40 4.08
N ASP A 714 -3.75 -19.15 2.83
CA ASP A 714 -4.39 -17.90 2.40
C ASP A 714 -5.65 -18.27 1.60
N SER A 715 -6.78 -17.67 1.94
CA SER A 715 -8.07 -17.94 1.28
C SER A 715 -8.06 -17.60 -0.22
N GLN A 716 -7.19 -16.69 -0.67
CA GLN A 716 -7.09 -16.31 -2.07
C GLN A 716 -6.29 -17.31 -2.90
N PHE A 717 -5.46 -18.16 -2.29
CA PHE A 717 -4.59 -19.10 -3.00
C PHE A 717 -5.34 -20.11 -3.87
N THR A 718 -6.62 -20.40 -3.57
CA THR A 718 -7.43 -21.28 -4.42
C THR A 718 -8.06 -20.59 -5.63
N ASP A 719 -7.93 -19.27 -5.78
CA ASP A 719 -8.47 -18.52 -6.91
C ASP A 719 -7.58 -18.66 -8.15
N TYR A 720 -8.03 -19.49 -9.09
CA TYR A 720 -7.35 -19.68 -10.37
C TYR A 720 -7.18 -18.39 -11.16
N LYS A 721 -8.15 -17.47 -11.14
CA LYS A 721 -8.08 -16.23 -11.92
C LYS A 721 -6.94 -15.32 -11.47
N LYS A 722 -6.60 -15.37 -10.17
CA LYS A 722 -5.47 -14.67 -9.56
C LYS A 722 -4.18 -15.51 -9.53
N GLY A 723 -4.23 -16.72 -10.07
CA GLY A 723 -3.16 -17.72 -10.04
C GLY A 723 -3.32 -18.67 -8.86
N PHE A 724 -3.72 -19.92 -9.13
CA PHE A 724 -3.81 -20.93 -8.08
C PHE A 724 -2.45 -21.16 -7.42
N THR A 725 -2.37 -20.98 -6.11
CA THR A 725 -1.14 -21.05 -5.32
C THR A 725 -1.25 -22.12 -4.23
N TYR A 726 -0.15 -22.78 -3.91
CA TYR A 726 -0.06 -23.70 -2.79
C TYR A 726 1.37 -23.84 -2.29
N CYS A 727 1.57 -24.56 -1.19
CA CYS A 727 2.82 -24.64 -0.46
C CYS A 727 3.34 -26.08 -0.44
N CYS A 728 4.65 -26.25 -0.50
CA CYS A 728 5.31 -27.55 -0.51
C CYS A 728 6.52 -27.57 0.40
N ASP A 729 6.86 -28.77 0.89
CA ASP A 729 8.20 -29.04 1.38
C ASP A 729 9.18 -28.87 0.19
N PRO A 730 10.20 -28.00 0.29
CA PRO A 730 11.18 -27.81 -0.78
C PRO A 730 11.87 -29.11 -1.23
N ASN A 731 12.02 -30.10 -0.36
CA ASN A 731 12.63 -31.39 -0.69
C ASN A 731 11.71 -32.30 -1.52
N MET A 732 10.41 -32.03 -1.52
CA MET A 732 9.38 -32.78 -2.24
C MET A 732 8.95 -32.08 -3.54
N LEU A 733 9.49 -30.89 -3.81
CA LEU A 733 9.24 -30.14 -5.04
C LEU A 733 9.99 -30.80 -6.20
N CYS A 734 9.26 -31.61 -6.97
CA CYS A 734 9.79 -32.37 -8.11
C CYS A 734 10.09 -31.51 -9.35
#